data_AF-A0ABD0SEQ6-F1
#
_entry.id   AF-A0ABD0SEQ6-F1
#
_cell.length_a   1.000
_cell.length_b   1.000
_cell.length_c   1.000
_cell.angle_alpha   90.00
_cell.angle_beta   90.00
_cell.angle_gamma   90.00
#
_symmetry.space_group_name_H-M   'P 1'
#
loop_
_entity.id
_entity.type
_entity.pdbx_description
1 polymer ?
#
loop_
_entity_poly.entity_id
_entity_poly.type
_entity_poly.pdbx_seq_one_letter_code
_entity_poly.pdbx_strand_id
1 'polypeptide(L)'
;MTDVKYFGGVEGGATHSNLVICDGSGKVLGTASGPGTNHWTLGIEACANRIVEMLKAAKINAGLPIDRPLDSLGLTLSGCEQESSNAELAARVKEIDANCARAIYVASDTAGSLFTGAPNGGMVLIAGTGSNALLRTPEGEQHGCGGWGFLLGDEGSAYWIAHRAVKTVFDDIDGLKPSPHSIHNVWEVIKEHFGADTRADLLPHAYKHFDKPQFASVTVKLAKLAKHGDALSQHLFAEAGSTLAAHIAALAHKSTAARLRVVCVGSVWNSWDALKPGVLSELHSRRVKPELELVRLRVSSAMGAVWLAAKHVDFDLPRDDSAFCSVFHTYVPHCPNGTNGTNGTSNGVNEKCNGANGAHETVKCKVNGNLNGVVANGERFSRIYFNLKPIFNTNYRCLSRVVPSFDSKNSWRGSSSGYVSIFAVAAGFLGYVSLKEKLLAASPIENDLKGRREKYNFIADVVAVSAPSVVYIEIKDGRRLDLFSGQPITLSNGSGFIVKEDGLILTNAHVVVNKPNAVVSVRLMDGSTHTGFVEDVDLKSDLATLRIPVKGLPIMKLGSSADIKPGEWVVAMGSPLALSNTVTAGVVSSTQRASEELGLRGKDMVYIQTDAPITFGNSGGPLVNLDGEAIGINSMKVTSGISFAIPIDYVKDFLAKRKTKSPQVSRRYLGITMLSLTPNILMELRMRNPEMPSDIEHGILVWKVIIGSPAYNGGLQPGDIVTCINGVPVHSAADIYMLLEKSSGSLKVDAVRGRTRVTLTVTPEYHG
;
A
#
# COMPACT_ATOMS: atom_id res chain seq x y z
N MET A 1 -42.46 21.93 -21.25
CA MET A 1 -42.11 20.54 -20.88
C MET A 1 -41.24 20.62 -19.64
N THR A 2 -41.50 19.82 -18.61
CA THR A 2 -40.62 19.70 -17.44
C THR A 2 -39.27 19.13 -17.90
N ASP A 3 -38.15 19.78 -17.56
CA ASP A 3 -36.82 19.25 -17.88
C ASP A 3 -36.62 17.95 -17.09
N VAL A 4 -36.61 16.82 -17.80
CA VAL A 4 -36.48 15.50 -17.17
C VAL A 4 -35.05 15.37 -16.68
N LYS A 5 -34.89 15.20 -15.37
CA LYS A 5 -33.59 14.97 -14.74
C LYS A 5 -33.14 13.53 -14.95
N TYR A 6 -31.83 13.34 -15.12
CA TYR A 6 -31.20 12.04 -15.31
C TYR A 6 -30.00 11.87 -14.40
N PHE A 7 -29.93 10.74 -13.71
CA PHE A 7 -28.88 10.43 -12.73
C PHE A 7 -28.18 9.14 -13.11
N GLY A 8 -26.84 9.15 -13.08
CA GLY A 8 -26.00 7.99 -13.36
C GLY A 8 -25.30 7.50 -12.10
N GLY A 9 -25.02 6.20 -12.04
CA GLY A 9 -24.24 5.60 -10.97
C GLY A 9 -23.38 4.45 -11.47
N VAL A 10 -22.14 4.37 -11.03
CA VAL A 10 -21.17 3.31 -11.34
C VAL A 10 -20.76 2.58 -10.07
N GLU A 11 -20.97 1.26 -10.07
CA GLU A 11 -20.37 0.28 -9.15
C GLU A 11 -19.07 -0.21 -9.78
N GLY A 12 -17.92 0.03 -9.13
CA GLY A 12 -16.60 -0.31 -9.69
C GLY A 12 -15.80 -1.27 -8.82
N GLY A 13 -15.62 -2.51 -9.28
CA GLY A 13 -14.79 -3.50 -8.58
C GLY A 13 -13.40 -3.68 -9.22
N ALA A 14 -12.61 -4.59 -8.66
CA ALA A 14 -11.33 -5.01 -9.25
C ALA A 14 -11.51 -5.83 -10.55
N THR A 15 -12.63 -6.56 -10.69
CA THR A 15 -12.85 -7.54 -11.78
C THR A 15 -13.89 -7.07 -12.80
N HIS A 16 -15.02 -6.53 -12.34
CA HIS A 16 -16.09 -6.00 -13.18
C HIS A 16 -16.60 -4.67 -12.63
N SER A 17 -17.32 -3.92 -13.47
CA SER A 17 -18.03 -2.71 -13.08
C SER A 17 -19.42 -2.70 -13.73
N ASN A 18 -20.39 -2.04 -13.09
CA ASN A 18 -21.75 -1.86 -13.60
C ASN A 18 -22.13 -0.39 -13.55
N LEU A 19 -22.89 0.08 -14.53
CA LEU A 19 -23.42 1.43 -14.60
C LEU A 19 -24.94 1.38 -14.80
N VAL A 20 -25.65 2.22 -14.06
CA VAL A 20 -27.11 2.39 -14.15
C VAL A 20 -27.45 3.87 -14.37
N ILE A 21 -28.40 4.14 -15.27
CA ILE A 21 -28.99 5.48 -15.48
C ILE A 21 -30.48 5.42 -15.09
N CYS A 22 -30.91 6.38 -14.28
CA CYS A 22 -32.31 6.57 -13.88
C CYS A 22 -32.84 7.95 -14.29
N ASP A 23 -34.16 8.07 -14.46
CA ASP A 23 -34.83 9.38 -14.46
C ASP A 23 -35.08 9.88 -13.03
N GLY A 24 -35.54 11.13 -12.92
CA GLY A 24 -35.92 11.76 -11.65
C GLY A 24 -37.08 11.12 -10.87
N SER A 25 -37.74 10.07 -11.39
CA SER A 25 -38.71 9.26 -10.63
C SER A 25 -38.07 8.04 -9.95
N GLY A 26 -36.78 7.79 -10.20
CA GLY A 26 -36.06 6.60 -9.72
C GLY A 26 -36.20 5.39 -10.66
N LYS A 27 -36.85 5.54 -11.82
CA LYS A 27 -36.99 4.47 -12.81
C LYS A 27 -35.67 4.29 -13.57
N VAL A 28 -35.15 3.07 -13.55
CA VAL A 28 -34.01 2.65 -14.39
C VAL A 28 -34.40 2.73 -15.86
N LEU A 29 -33.58 3.45 -16.65
CA LEU A 29 -33.77 3.62 -18.09
C LEU A 29 -32.78 2.78 -18.90
N GLY A 30 -31.53 2.68 -18.44
CA GLY A 30 -30.52 1.91 -19.14
C GLY A 30 -29.36 1.50 -18.23
N THR A 31 -28.67 0.45 -18.65
CA THR A 31 -27.58 -0.18 -17.89
C THR A 31 -26.44 -0.56 -18.82
N ALA A 32 -25.22 -0.56 -18.29
CA ALA A 32 -24.05 -1.15 -18.94
C ALA A 32 -23.20 -1.93 -17.93
N SER A 33 -22.48 -2.94 -18.41
CA SER A 33 -21.44 -3.62 -17.64
C SER A 33 -20.11 -3.49 -18.36
N GLY A 34 -19.02 -3.47 -17.61
CA GLY A 34 -17.66 -3.32 -18.14
C GLY A 34 -16.60 -3.97 -17.26
N PRO A 35 -15.33 -3.86 -17.64
CA PRO A 35 -14.21 -4.38 -16.85
C PRO A 35 -14.06 -3.61 -15.52
N GLY A 36 -13.26 -4.14 -14.60
CA GLY A 36 -12.95 -3.48 -13.33
C GLY A 36 -12.41 -2.05 -13.49
N THR A 37 -12.64 -1.21 -12.49
CA THR A 37 -12.32 0.24 -12.47
C THR A 37 -11.54 0.66 -11.22
N ASN A 38 -10.80 -0.27 -10.60
CA ASN A 38 -9.87 0.07 -9.51
C ASN A 38 -8.66 0.85 -10.09
N HIS A 39 -8.57 2.14 -9.78
CA HIS A 39 -7.56 3.03 -10.35
C HIS A 39 -6.13 2.76 -9.84
N TRP A 40 -5.95 2.14 -8.67
CA TRP A 40 -4.63 1.76 -8.16
C TRP A 40 -3.96 0.66 -9.01
N THR A 41 -4.76 -0.20 -9.65
CA THR A 41 -4.25 -1.25 -10.55
C THR A 41 -4.11 -0.77 -11.99
N LEU A 42 -4.96 0.16 -12.43
CA LEU A 42 -5.11 0.55 -13.84
C LEU A 42 -4.47 1.90 -14.21
N GLY A 43 -4.21 2.75 -13.21
CA GLY A 43 -4.05 4.18 -13.41
C GLY A 43 -5.40 4.89 -13.63
N ILE A 44 -5.43 6.18 -13.30
CA ILE A 44 -6.64 7.02 -13.42
C ILE A 44 -7.10 7.14 -14.88
N GLU A 45 -6.17 7.24 -15.83
CA GLU A 45 -6.49 7.38 -17.25
C GLU A 45 -7.29 6.20 -17.81
N ALA A 46 -6.83 4.97 -17.59
CA ALA A 46 -7.53 3.77 -18.07
C ALA A 46 -8.85 3.55 -17.31
N CYS A 47 -8.92 3.95 -16.04
CA CYS A 47 -10.16 3.94 -15.26
C CYS A 47 -11.21 4.91 -15.85
N ALA A 48 -10.82 6.17 -16.08
CA ALA A 48 -11.70 7.20 -16.62
C ALA A 48 -12.23 6.85 -18.02
N ASN A 49 -11.37 6.33 -18.91
CA ASN A 49 -11.78 5.86 -20.23
C ASN A 49 -12.85 4.74 -20.14
N ARG A 50 -12.64 3.71 -19.28
CA ARG A 50 -13.62 2.64 -19.05
C ARG A 50 -14.97 3.16 -18.54
N ILE A 51 -14.95 4.17 -17.66
CA ILE A 51 -16.16 4.82 -17.14
C ILE A 51 -16.93 5.55 -18.25
N VAL A 52 -16.23 6.30 -19.10
CA VAL A 52 -16.83 7.02 -20.24
C VAL A 52 -17.39 6.05 -21.29
N GLU A 53 -16.71 4.95 -21.58
CA GLU A 53 -17.21 3.90 -22.49
C GLU A 53 -18.50 3.26 -21.96
N MET A 54 -18.53 2.86 -20.68
CA MET A 54 -19.74 2.34 -20.03
C MET A 54 -20.86 3.39 -20.05
N LEU A 55 -20.56 4.67 -19.81
CA LEU A 55 -21.56 5.74 -19.82
C LEU A 55 -22.18 5.92 -21.19
N LYS A 56 -21.39 5.91 -22.26
CA LYS A 56 -21.88 5.97 -23.64
C LYS A 56 -22.76 4.77 -23.98
N ALA A 57 -22.34 3.56 -23.60
CA ALA A 57 -23.14 2.34 -23.77
C ALA A 57 -24.48 2.42 -23.00
N ALA A 58 -24.47 2.91 -21.76
CA ALA A 58 -25.67 3.06 -20.95
C ALA A 58 -26.62 4.15 -21.47
N LYS A 59 -26.11 5.30 -21.95
CA LYS A 59 -26.92 6.33 -22.61
C LYS A 59 -27.63 5.78 -23.86
N ILE A 60 -26.90 5.03 -24.70
CA ILE A 60 -27.46 4.35 -25.87
C ILE A 60 -28.56 3.35 -25.46
N ASN A 61 -28.29 2.51 -24.45
CA ASN A 61 -29.28 1.55 -23.93
C ASN A 61 -30.53 2.23 -23.35
N ALA A 62 -30.38 3.40 -22.73
CA ALA A 62 -31.47 4.24 -22.22
C ALA A 62 -32.23 5.03 -23.30
N GLY A 63 -31.80 4.99 -24.56
CA GLY A 63 -32.35 5.83 -25.64
C GLY A 63 -32.08 7.32 -25.47
N LEU A 64 -31.05 7.69 -24.70
CA LEU A 64 -30.67 9.08 -24.44
C LEU A 64 -29.63 9.58 -25.47
N PRO A 65 -29.71 10.85 -25.91
CA PRO A 65 -28.66 11.46 -26.71
C PRO A 65 -27.31 11.41 -25.99
N ILE A 66 -26.25 11.00 -26.70
CA ILE A 66 -24.90 10.81 -26.13
C ILE A 66 -24.35 12.13 -25.58
N ASP A 67 -24.67 13.24 -26.25
CA ASP A 67 -24.32 14.61 -25.94
C ASP A 67 -25.17 15.26 -24.83
N ARG A 68 -26.31 14.65 -24.44
CA ARG A 68 -27.09 15.15 -23.28
C ARG A 68 -26.34 14.80 -21.98
N PRO A 69 -25.88 15.77 -21.18
CA PRO A 69 -25.25 15.47 -19.89
C PRO A 69 -26.29 14.97 -18.89
N LEU A 70 -25.86 14.04 -18.03
CA LEU A 70 -26.62 13.71 -16.82
C LEU A 70 -26.58 14.89 -15.83
N ASP A 71 -27.56 15.00 -14.94
CA ASP A 71 -27.54 16.00 -13.87
C ASP A 71 -26.43 15.71 -12.85
N SER A 72 -26.23 14.43 -12.54
CA SER A 72 -25.13 13.98 -11.69
C SER A 72 -24.74 12.53 -12.02
N LEU A 73 -23.45 12.23 -11.90
CA LEU A 73 -22.88 10.88 -12.06
C LEU A 73 -22.15 10.47 -10.78
N GLY A 74 -22.59 9.40 -10.15
CA GLY A 74 -21.94 8.81 -8.96
C GLY A 74 -20.95 7.74 -9.37
N LEU A 75 -19.74 7.78 -8.82
CA LEU A 75 -18.69 6.79 -9.03
C LEU A 75 -18.36 6.17 -7.66
N THR A 76 -18.94 5.00 -7.35
CA THR A 76 -18.63 4.27 -6.11
C THR A 76 -17.73 3.08 -6.44
N LEU A 77 -16.41 3.31 -6.32
CA LEU A 77 -15.39 2.42 -6.88
C LEU A 77 -14.40 1.96 -5.80
N SER A 78 -13.90 0.74 -5.95
CA SER A 78 -12.82 0.18 -5.16
C SER A 78 -11.55 1.03 -5.30
N GLY A 79 -11.00 1.54 -4.20
CA GLY A 79 -9.81 2.40 -4.20
C GLY A 79 -10.11 3.90 -4.07
N CYS A 80 -11.38 4.31 -4.07
CA CYS A 80 -11.80 5.72 -4.00
C CYS A 80 -12.03 6.23 -2.57
N GLU A 81 -11.11 5.90 -1.67
CA GLU A 81 -11.10 6.34 -0.26
C GLU A 81 -10.36 7.68 -0.03
N GLN A 82 -9.56 8.15 -0.99
CA GLN A 82 -8.80 9.41 -0.90
C GLN A 82 -9.45 10.51 -1.73
N GLU A 83 -9.77 11.65 -1.11
CA GLU A 83 -10.44 12.77 -1.78
C GLU A 83 -9.62 13.37 -2.94
N SER A 84 -8.29 13.36 -2.84
CA SER A 84 -7.41 13.88 -3.90
C SER A 84 -7.44 13.04 -5.18
N SER A 85 -7.34 11.70 -5.09
CA SER A 85 -7.44 10.85 -6.30
C SER A 85 -8.87 10.75 -6.82
N ASN A 86 -9.87 10.89 -5.94
CA ASN A 86 -11.27 11.03 -6.32
C ASN A 86 -11.53 12.29 -7.16
N ALA A 87 -10.96 13.43 -6.77
CA ALA A 87 -11.03 14.68 -7.53
C ALA A 87 -10.30 14.59 -8.88
N GLU A 88 -9.11 13.97 -8.91
CA GLU A 88 -8.35 13.73 -10.15
C GLU A 88 -9.11 12.82 -11.13
N LEU A 89 -9.74 11.75 -10.63
CA LEU A 89 -10.57 10.86 -11.44
C LEU A 89 -11.81 11.58 -11.99
N ALA A 90 -12.50 12.38 -11.17
CA ALA A 90 -13.64 13.17 -11.62
C ALA A 90 -13.24 14.19 -12.71
N ALA A 91 -12.09 14.83 -12.55
CA ALA A 91 -11.53 15.74 -13.55
C ALA A 91 -11.23 15.01 -14.87
N ARG A 92 -10.49 13.89 -14.83
CA ARG A 92 -10.17 13.11 -16.05
C ARG A 92 -11.41 12.57 -16.76
N VAL A 93 -12.46 12.14 -16.04
CA VAL A 93 -13.74 11.74 -16.67
C VAL A 93 -14.37 12.93 -17.42
N LYS A 94 -14.37 14.14 -16.85
CA LYS A 94 -14.85 15.36 -17.55
C LYS A 94 -13.96 15.81 -18.70
N GLU A 95 -12.65 15.60 -18.62
CA GLU A 95 -11.71 15.95 -19.70
C GLU A 95 -11.83 14.99 -20.90
N ILE A 96 -12.18 13.73 -20.68
CA ILE A 96 -12.44 12.74 -21.75
C ILE A 96 -13.84 12.93 -22.36
N ASP A 97 -14.84 13.29 -21.56
CA ASP A 97 -16.20 13.60 -22.03
C ASP A 97 -16.81 14.75 -21.24
N ALA A 98 -16.70 15.97 -21.77
CA ALA A 98 -17.26 17.18 -21.14
C ALA A 98 -18.80 17.13 -21.00
N ASN A 99 -19.47 16.26 -21.77
CA ASN A 99 -20.92 16.05 -21.74
C ASN A 99 -21.31 14.77 -20.96
N CYS A 100 -20.43 14.22 -20.13
CA CYS A 100 -20.75 13.08 -19.28
C CYS A 100 -21.88 13.43 -18.28
N ALA A 101 -21.63 14.41 -17.40
CA ALA A 101 -22.55 14.88 -16.38
C ALA A 101 -22.20 16.31 -15.89
N ARG A 102 -23.23 17.05 -15.44
CA ARG A 102 -23.08 18.40 -14.85
C ARG A 102 -22.25 18.33 -13.55
N ALA A 103 -22.59 17.41 -12.65
CA ALA A 103 -21.81 17.08 -11.45
C ALA A 103 -21.28 15.63 -11.49
N ILE A 104 -20.17 15.38 -10.79
CA ILE A 104 -19.64 14.02 -10.54
C ILE A 104 -19.36 13.89 -9.06
N TYR A 105 -19.92 12.86 -8.43
CA TYR A 105 -19.65 12.47 -7.05
C TYR A 105 -18.81 11.20 -7.04
N VAL A 106 -17.75 11.13 -6.23
CA VAL A 106 -16.83 9.97 -6.18
C VAL A 106 -16.64 9.50 -4.74
N ALA A 107 -16.76 8.20 -4.51
CA ALA A 107 -16.60 7.56 -3.21
C ALA A 107 -16.15 6.09 -3.33
N SER A 108 -15.85 5.45 -2.20
CA SER A 108 -15.54 4.02 -2.12
C SER A 108 -16.73 3.13 -2.55
N ASP A 109 -16.45 1.92 -3.02
CA ASP A 109 -17.44 0.86 -3.31
C ASP A 109 -18.31 0.50 -2.09
N THR A 110 -17.73 0.60 -0.88
CA THR A 110 -18.42 0.49 0.41
C THR A 110 -19.54 1.52 0.56
N ALA A 111 -19.34 2.77 0.13
CA ALA A 111 -20.34 3.83 0.29
C ALA A 111 -21.59 3.56 -0.57
N GLY A 112 -21.41 3.20 -1.85
CA GLY A 112 -22.52 2.83 -2.75
C GLY A 112 -23.28 1.60 -2.25
N SER A 113 -22.54 0.56 -1.88
CA SER A 113 -23.09 -0.68 -1.32
C SER A 113 -23.92 -0.43 -0.05
N LEU A 114 -23.38 0.35 0.88
CA LEU A 114 -24.06 0.71 2.13
C LEU A 114 -25.30 1.56 1.87
N PHE A 115 -25.21 2.56 1.01
CA PHE A 115 -26.34 3.44 0.68
C PHE A 115 -27.46 2.72 -0.10
N THR A 116 -27.13 1.62 -0.76
CA THR A 116 -28.12 0.73 -1.40
C THR A 116 -28.93 -0.04 -0.36
N GLY A 117 -28.28 -0.68 0.63
CA GLY A 117 -28.95 -1.61 1.55
C GLY A 117 -29.33 -1.08 2.94
N ALA A 118 -28.69 0.00 3.40
CA ALA A 118 -28.86 0.59 4.73
C ALA A 118 -28.62 2.12 4.71
N PRO A 119 -29.49 2.91 4.02
CA PRO A 119 -29.30 4.35 3.82
C PRO A 119 -29.29 5.17 5.11
N ASN A 120 -30.00 4.70 6.15
CA ASN A 120 -30.20 5.38 7.42
C ASN A 120 -29.15 4.98 8.49
N GLY A 121 -28.06 4.31 8.09
CA GLY A 121 -27.06 3.76 9.00
C GLY A 121 -27.12 2.23 9.05
N GLY A 122 -25.97 1.62 9.28
CA GLY A 122 -25.74 0.18 9.15
C GLY A 122 -24.30 -0.13 8.77
N MET A 123 -24.02 -1.39 8.50
CA MET A 123 -22.69 -1.87 8.11
C MET A 123 -22.73 -2.46 6.70
N VAL A 124 -21.64 -2.34 5.95
CA VAL A 124 -21.36 -3.11 4.75
C VAL A 124 -20.12 -3.97 4.98
N LEU A 125 -20.13 -5.19 4.46
CA LEU A 125 -18.97 -6.07 4.42
C LEU A 125 -18.81 -6.67 3.03
N ILE A 126 -17.80 -6.16 2.31
CA ILE A 126 -17.40 -6.62 0.99
C ILE A 126 -16.50 -7.85 1.16
N ALA A 127 -16.81 -8.93 0.45
CA ALA A 127 -15.99 -10.13 0.31
C ALA A 127 -16.08 -10.63 -1.15
N GLY A 128 -15.20 -10.10 -2.00
CA GLY A 128 -15.02 -10.49 -3.39
C GLY A 128 -13.57 -10.88 -3.64
N THR A 129 -12.96 -10.33 -4.69
CA THR A 129 -11.51 -10.47 -4.98
C THR A 129 -10.63 -9.88 -3.86
N GLY A 130 -11.15 -8.88 -3.13
CA GLY A 130 -10.62 -8.38 -1.85
C GLY A 130 -11.73 -8.28 -0.79
N SER A 131 -11.43 -7.72 0.38
CA SER A 131 -12.40 -7.48 1.45
C SER A 131 -12.26 -6.11 2.12
N ASN A 132 -13.40 -5.52 2.48
CA ASN A 132 -13.49 -4.20 3.11
C ASN A 132 -14.77 -4.10 3.94
N ALA A 133 -14.72 -3.45 5.10
CA ALA A 133 -15.85 -3.25 6.00
C ALA A 133 -16.01 -1.78 6.38
N LEU A 134 -17.23 -1.26 6.29
CA LEU A 134 -17.57 0.11 6.71
C LEU A 134 -18.86 0.09 7.53
N LEU A 135 -18.81 0.67 8.72
CA LEU A 135 -19.97 1.00 9.54
C LEU A 135 -20.26 2.49 9.42
N ARG A 136 -21.52 2.84 9.20
CA ARG A 136 -22.06 4.19 9.42
C ARG A 136 -23.08 4.14 10.55
N THR A 137 -22.87 4.89 11.61
CA THR A 137 -23.81 4.94 12.74
C THR A 137 -25.06 5.75 12.36
N PRO A 138 -26.18 5.64 13.10
CA PRO A 138 -27.37 6.47 12.90
C PRO A 138 -27.08 7.98 13.00
N GLU A 139 -26.12 8.35 13.85
CA GLU A 139 -25.65 9.73 14.06
C GLU A 139 -24.79 10.24 12.87
N GLY A 140 -24.38 9.33 11.97
CA GLY A 140 -23.65 9.64 10.75
C GLY A 140 -22.14 9.41 10.82
N GLU A 141 -21.59 9.02 11.98
CA GLU A 141 -20.17 8.69 12.12
C GLU A 141 -19.78 7.48 11.26
N GLN A 142 -18.54 7.45 10.75
CA GLN A 142 -18.04 6.38 9.89
C GLN A 142 -16.81 5.69 10.50
N HIS A 143 -16.79 4.36 10.40
CA HIS A 143 -15.69 3.53 10.89
C HIS A 143 -15.38 2.38 9.93
N GLY A 144 -14.14 2.34 9.43
CA GLY A 144 -13.64 1.28 8.55
C GLY A 144 -12.92 0.14 9.29
N CYS A 145 -12.86 -1.04 8.67
CA CYS A 145 -12.01 -2.16 9.05
C CYS A 145 -11.66 -2.97 7.78
N GLY A 146 -10.39 -3.37 7.61
CA GLY A 146 -9.92 -3.97 6.35
C GLY A 146 -9.75 -2.94 5.23
N GLY A 147 -9.85 -3.37 3.96
CA GLY A 147 -9.73 -2.50 2.79
C GLY A 147 -8.30 -2.19 2.31
N TRP A 148 -7.27 -2.69 2.99
CA TRP A 148 -5.86 -2.37 2.71
C TRP A 148 -5.24 -3.11 1.51
N GLY A 149 -6.00 -3.97 0.85
CA GLY A 149 -5.52 -4.76 -0.28
C GLY A 149 -4.61 -5.94 0.10
N PHE A 150 -4.17 -6.68 -0.92
CA PHE A 150 -3.72 -8.06 -0.77
C PHE A 150 -2.34 -8.23 -0.11
N LEU A 151 -1.55 -7.16 -0.06
CA LEU A 151 -0.24 -7.13 0.59
C LEU A 151 -0.34 -6.82 2.10
N LEU A 152 -1.46 -6.23 2.54
CA LEU A 152 -1.63 -5.68 3.89
C LEU A 152 -2.86 -6.21 4.63
N GLY A 153 -3.67 -7.07 3.98
CA GLY A 153 -4.89 -7.64 4.55
C GLY A 153 -5.68 -8.45 3.52
N ASP A 154 -6.85 -7.94 3.12
CA ASP A 154 -7.87 -8.66 2.32
C ASP A 154 -8.39 -9.95 2.99
N GLU A 155 -8.34 -10.06 4.32
CA GLU A 155 -8.69 -11.30 5.00
C GLU A 155 -10.17 -11.69 4.83
N GLY A 156 -10.40 -12.99 4.62
CA GLY A 156 -11.73 -13.51 4.28
C GLY A 156 -12.16 -13.31 2.81
N SER A 157 -11.37 -12.62 1.99
CA SER A 157 -11.61 -12.48 0.54
C SER A 157 -11.31 -13.75 -0.25
N ALA A 158 -11.69 -13.75 -1.54
CA ALA A 158 -11.32 -14.82 -2.47
C ALA A 158 -9.81 -14.90 -2.72
N TYR A 159 -9.07 -13.78 -2.68
CA TYR A 159 -7.61 -13.81 -2.73
C TYR A 159 -7.03 -14.48 -1.49
N TRP A 160 -7.52 -14.12 -0.30
CA TRP A 160 -7.03 -14.67 0.96
C TRP A 160 -7.31 -16.17 1.07
N ILE A 161 -8.48 -16.65 0.66
CA ILE A 161 -8.80 -18.09 0.60
C ILE A 161 -7.83 -18.82 -0.35
N ALA A 162 -7.60 -18.28 -1.55
CA ALA A 162 -6.66 -18.85 -2.53
C ALA A 162 -5.23 -18.91 -1.98
N HIS A 163 -4.75 -17.80 -1.41
CA HIS A 163 -3.42 -17.71 -0.81
C HIS A 163 -3.26 -18.67 0.38
N ARG A 164 -4.25 -18.76 1.27
CA ARG A 164 -4.26 -19.72 2.39
C ARG A 164 -4.25 -21.17 1.89
N ALA A 165 -4.98 -21.49 0.82
CA ALA A 165 -4.96 -22.82 0.22
C ALA A 165 -3.56 -23.19 -0.30
N VAL A 166 -2.97 -22.35 -1.16
CA VAL A 166 -1.62 -22.55 -1.71
C VAL A 166 -0.59 -22.65 -0.58
N LYS A 167 -0.63 -21.72 0.40
CA LYS A 167 0.31 -21.72 1.52
C LYS A 167 0.19 -22.97 2.40
N THR A 168 -1.02 -23.44 2.67
CA THR A 168 -1.24 -24.67 3.47
C THR A 168 -0.70 -25.90 2.76
N VAL A 169 -0.87 -26.00 1.43
CA VAL A 169 -0.30 -27.10 0.64
C VAL A 169 1.23 -27.03 0.62
N PHE A 170 1.82 -25.84 0.47
CA PHE A 170 3.27 -25.67 0.46
C PHE A 170 3.89 -26.04 1.81
N ASP A 171 3.31 -25.56 2.91
CA ASP A 171 3.83 -25.79 4.26
C ASP A 171 3.75 -27.26 4.69
N ASP A 172 2.72 -27.99 4.22
CA ASP A 172 2.57 -29.43 4.45
C ASP A 172 3.61 -30.24 3.66
N ILE A 173 3.83 -29.90 2.38
CA ILE A 173 4.81 -30.58 1.52
C ILE A 173 6.26 -30.29 1.97
N ASP A 174 6.56 -29.09 2.49
CA ASP A 174 7.88 -28.78 3.09
C ASP A 174 8.07 -29.39 4.48
N GLY A 175 7.01 -29.92 5.11
CA GLY A 175 7.03 -30.33 6.52
C GLY A 175 7.20 -29.15 7.50
N LEU A 176 7.00 -27.91 7.04
CA LEU A 176 7.12 -26.69 7.85
C LEU A 176 5.95 -26.54 8.82
N LYS A 177 4.72 -26.81 8.34
CA LYS A 177 3.52 -26.82 9.17
C LYS A 177 2.51 -27.81 8.57
N PRO A 178 2.12 -28.88 9.30
CA PRO A 178 1.18 -29.87 8.79
C PRO A 178 -0.20 -29.25 8.57
N SER A 179 -0.85 -29.67 7.49
CA SER A 179 -2.23 -29.34 7.17
C SER A 179 -3.20 -30.00 8.17
N PRO A 180 -4.31 -29.35 8.56
CA PRO A 180 -5.32 -29.95 9.44
C PRO A 180 -6.07 -31.13 8.79
N HIS A 181 -6.07 -31.19 7.45
CA HIS A 181 -6.79 -32.18 6.64
C HIS A 181 -5.96 -32.56 5.40
N SER A 182 -6.34 -33.63 4.69
CA SER A 182 -5.64 -34.07 3.47
C SER A 182 -5.54 -32.94 2.44
N ILE A 183 -4.33 -32.68 1.93
CA ILE A 183 -4.07 -31.66 0.93
C ILE A 183 -4.42 -32.09 -0.51
N HIS A 184 -4.67 -33.37 -0.75
CA HIS A 184 -4.68 -33.97 -2.10
C HIS A 184 -5.62 -33.24 -3.08
N ASN A 185 -6.92 -33.17 -2.76
CA ASN A 185 -7.92 -32.56 -3.66
C ASN A 185 -7.68 -31.08 -3.91
N VAL A 186 -7.26 -30.35 -2.87
CA VAL A 186 -6.93 -28.92 -2.95
C VAL A 186 -5.69 -28.69 -3.81
N TRP A 187 -4.68 -29.57 -3.70
CA TRP A 187 -3.49 -29.52 -4.54
C TRP A 187 -3.80 -29.81 -6.00
N GLU A 188 -4.58 -30.86 -6.31
CA GLU A 188 -5.01 -31.15 -7.68
C GLU A 188 -5.78 -29.97 -8.30
N VAL A 189 -6.69 -29.34 -7.54
CA VAL A 189 -7.43 -28.16 -8.01
C VAL A 189 -6.52 -26.95 -8.25
N ILE A 190 -5.50 -26.73 -7.42
CA ILE A 190 -4.51 -25.65 -7.62
C ILE A 190 -3.69 -25.93 -8.89
N LYS A 191 -3.15 -27.14 -9.03
CA LYS A 191 -2.40 -27.58 -10.21
C LYS A 191 -3.19 -27.37 -11.51
N GLU A 192 -4.41 -27.89 -11.57
CA GLU A 192 -5.32 -27.79 -12.71
C GLU A 192 -5.75 -26.32 -12.99
N HIS A 193 -5.80 -25.47 -11.97
CA HIS A 193 -6.17 -24.05 -12.15
C HIS A 193 -5.04 -23.20 -12.74
N PHE A 194 -3.80 -23.43 -12.32
CA PHE A 194 -2.65 -22.65 -12.79
C PHE A 194 -1.90 -23.30 -13.96
N GLY A 195 -2.19 -24.56 -14.30
CA GLY A 195 -1.40 -25.32 -15.29
C GLY A 195 -0.01 -25.69 -14.77
N ALA A 196 0.06 -26.00 -13.47
CA ALA A 196 1.29 -26.25 -12.72
C ALA A 196 1.33 -27.72 -12.25
N ASP A 197 2.42 -28.44 -12.46
CA ASP A 197 2.56 -29.81 -11.94
C ASP A 197 3.29 -29.84 -10.58
N THR A 198 4.19 -28.88 -10.37
CA THR A 198 5.01 -28.75 -9.16
C THR A 198 4.79 -27.41 -8.45
N ARG A 199 5.33 -27.30 -7.23
CA ARG A 199 5.32 -26.05 -6.46
C ARG A 199 6.16 -24.95 -7.10
N ALA A 200 7.18 -25.29 -7.89
CA ALA A 200 8.02 -24.32 -8.58
C ALA A 200 7.25 -23.63 -9.73
N ASP A 201 6.35 -24.36 -10.39
CA ASP A 201 5.56 -23.87 -11.54
C ASP A 201 4.52 -22.83 -11.13
N LEU A 202 4.19 -22.72 -9.83
CA LEU A 202 3.35 -21.66 -9.28
C LEU A 202 4.08 -20.34 -9.03
N LEU A 203 5.42 -20.35 -8.95
CA LEU A 203 6.19 -19.13 -8.67
C LEU A 203 5.99 -18.05 -9.75
N PRO A 204 5.95 -18.36 -11.07
CA PRO A 204 5.56 -17.39 -12.09
C PRO A 204 4.20 -16.74 -11.82
N HIS A 205 3.18 -17.50 -11.39
CA HIS A 205 1.84 -16.97 -11.08
C HIS A 205 1.78 -16.15 -9.77
N ALA A 206 2.72 -16.37 -8.84
CA ALA A 206 2.83 -15.62 -7.60
C ALA A 206 3.69 -14.34 -7.74
N TYR A 207 4.59 -14.28 -8.73
CA TYR A 207 5.55 -13.18 -8.88
C TYR A 207 5.54 -12.53 -10.29
N LYS A 208 6.03 -13.25 -11.31
CA LYS A 208 6.33 -12.68 -12.65
C LYS A 208 5.08 -12.32 -13.47
N HIS A 209 4.02 -13.11 -13.30
CA HIS A 209 2.76 -13.04 -14.03
C HIS A 209 1.60 -12.96 -13.02
N PHE A 210 1.83 -12.26 -11.90
CA PHE A 210 0.84 -12.12 -10.85
C PHE A 210 -0.33 -11.22 -11.31
N ASP A 211 -1.50 -11.84 -11.48
CA ASP A 211 -2.77 -11.15 -11.60
C ASP A 211 -3.68 -11.54 -10.42
N LYS A 212 -4.05 -10.54 -9.59
CA LYS A 212 -4.84 -10.78 -8.37
C LYS A 212 -6.21 -11.41 -8.67
N PRO A 213 -7.02 -10.94 -9.63
CA PRO A 213 -8.25 -11.62 -10.04
C PRO A 213 -8.05 -13.09 -10.46
N GLN A 214 -7.08 -13.38 -11.32
CA GLN A 214 -6.78 -14.74 -11.77
C GLN A 214 -6.35 -15.63 -10.60
N PHE A 215 -5.47 -15.15 -9.73
CA PHE A 215 -5.02 -15.89 -8.55
C PHE A 215 -6.17 -16.17 -7.58
N ALA A 216 -7.02 -15.17 -7.31
CA ALA A 216 -8.20 -15.32 -6.47
C ALA A 216 -9.28 -16.27 -7.06
N SER A 217 -9.31 -16.43 -8.40
CA SER A 217 -10.37 -17.19 -9.07
C SER A 217 -10.35 -18.70 -8.79
N VAL A 218 -9.23 -19.28 -8.32
CA VAL A 218 -9.17 -20.68 -7.85
C VAL A 218 -10.16 -20.93 -6.70
N THR A 219 -10.49 -19.91 -5.92
CA THR A 219 -11.50 -19.98 -4.85
C THR A 219 -12.87 -20.43 -5.35
N VAL A 220 -13.21 -20.23 -6.63
CA VAL A 220 -14.43 -20.77 -7.24
C VAL A 220 -14.39 -22.30 -7.34
N LYS A 221 -13.22 -22.90 -7.62
CA LYS A 221 -13.02 -24.35 -7.60
C LYS A 221 -12.99 -24.88 -6.16
N LEU A 222 -12.32 -24.19 -5.23
CA LEU A 222 -12.29 -24.55 -3.80
C LEU A 222 -13.69 -24.50 -3.15
N ALA A 223 -14.54 -23.54 -3.54
CA ALA A 223 -15.93 -23.48 -3.10
C ALA A 223 -16.73 -24.74 -3.52
N LYS A 224 -16.48 -25.26 -4.73
CA LYS A 224 -17.10 -26.51 -5.21
C LYS A 224 -16.60 -27.71 -4.42
N LEU A 225 -15.29 -27.80 -4.13
CA LEU A 225 -14.74 -28.84 -3.26
C LEU A 225 -15.37 -28.82 -1.85
N ALA A 226 -15.46 -27.64 -1.23
CA ALA A 226 -16.08 -27.48 0.09
C ALA A 226 -17.55 -27.95 0.10
N LYS A 227 -18.30 -27.63 -0.97
CA LYS A 227 -19.69 -28.09 -1.17
C LYS A 227 -19.79 -29.61 -1.37
N HIS A 228 -18.77 -30.25 -1.93
CA HIS A 228 -18.69 -31.71 -2.10
C HIS A 228 -18.11 -32.45 -0.87
N GLY A 229 -17.86 -31.77 0.25
CA GLY A 229 -17.41 -32.41 1.49
C GLY A 229 -15.89 -32.45 1.69
N ASP A 230 -15.10 -31.76 0.88
CA ASP A 230 -13.66 -31.69 1.08
C ASP A 230 -13.31 -30.94 2.37
N ALA A 231 -12.74 -31.66 3.35
CA ALA A 231 -12.52 -31.15 4.70
C ALA A 231 -11.54 -29.96 4.75
N LEU A 232 -10.50 -29.96 3.91
CA LEU A 232 -9.55 -28.83 3.86
C LEU A 232 -10.21 -27.57 3.28
N SER A 233 -10.97 -27.72 2.19
CA SER A 233 -11.74 -26.62 1.60
C SER A 233 -12.80 -26.08 2.57
N GLN A 234 -13.52 -26.96 3.28
CA GLN A 234 -14.46 -26.53 4.33
C GLN A 234 -13.76 -25.78 5.47
N HIS A 235 -12.59 -26.24 5.91
CA HIS A 235 -11.79 -25.56 6.92
C HIS A 235 -11.36 -24.15 6.48
N LEU A 236 -10.85 -24.01 5.25
CA LEU A 236 -10.42 -22.71 4.68
C LEU A 236 -11.58 -21.71 4.59
N PHE A 237 -12.78 -22.15 4.18
CA PHE A 237 -13.97 -21.29 4.18
C PHE A 237 -14.47 -20.98 5.60
N ALA A 238 -14.34 -21.89 6.56
CA ALA A 238 -14.65 -21.60 7.96
C ALA A 238 -13.67 -20.56 8.56
N GLU A 239 -12.36 -20.64 8.29
CA GLU A 239 -11.41 -19.60 8.70
C GLU A 239 -11.71 -18.24 8.04
N ALA A 240 -12.09 -18.23 6.76
CA ALA A 240 -12.50 -17.02 6.06
C ALA A 240 -13.76 -16.41 6.69
N GLY A 241 -14.77 -17.24 6.99
CA GLY A 241 -15.98 -16.83 7.69
C GLY A 241 -15.71 -16.26 9.09
N SER A 242 -14.80 -16.88 9.85
CA SER A 242 -14.33 -16.35 11.13
C SER A 242 -13.72 -14.95 10.95
N THR A 243 -12.85 -14.76 9.97
CA THR A 243 -12.17 -13.47 9.77
C THR A 243 -13.11 -12.38 9.24
N LEU A 244 -14.10 -12.73 8.41
CA LEU A 244 -15.19 -11.83 8.03
C LEU A 244 -16.04 -11.41 9.25
N ALA A 245 -16.35 -12.33 10.16
CA ALA A 245 -17.02 -12.01 11.42
C ALA A 245 -16.15 -11.17 12.38
N ALA A 246 -14.83 -11.33 12.36
CA ALA A 246 -13.93 -10.48 13.14
C ALA A 246 -14.00 -9.01 12.69
N HIS A 247 -14.15 -8.74 11.38
CA HIS A 247 -14.40 -7.38 10.87
C HIS A 247 -15.73 -6.82 11.39
N ILE A 248 -16.80 -7.62 11.40
CA ILE A 248 -18.10 -7.23 11.98
C ILE A 248 -17.94 -6.91 13.46
N ALA A 249 -17.29 -7.77 14.25
CA ALA A 249 -17.08 -7.54 15.68
C ALA A 249 -16.20 -6.30 15.98
N ALA A 250 -15.21 -6.03 15.13
CA ALA A 250 -14.35 -4.86 15.21
C ALA A 250 -15.07 -3.53 14.90
N LEU A 251 -16.27 -3.58 14.31
CA LEU A 251 -17.09 -2.40 14.03
C LEU A 251 -18.35 -2.34 14.91
N ALA A 252 -19.02 -3.46 15.15
CA ALA A 252 -20.32 -3.51 15.83
C ALA A 252 -20.31 -2.89 17.24
N HIS A 253 -19.18 -2.92 17.95
CA HIS A 253 -19.04 -2.29 19.27
C HIS A 253 -19.05 -0.75 19.25
N LYS A 254 -18.91 -0.14 18.06
CA LYS A 254 -18.93 1.33 17.87
C LYS A 254 -20.33 1.88 17.59
N SER A 255 -21.35 1.01 17.45
CA SER A 255 -22.74 1.43 17.34
C SER A 255 -23.51 1.14 18.62
N THR A 256 -24.43 2.02 18.96
CA THR A 256 -25.39 1.89 20.07
C THR A 256 -26.67 1.17 19.66
N ALA A 257 -26.89 0.95 18.36
CA ALA A 257 -28.10 0.35 17.83
C ALA A 257 -28.30 -1.09 18.33
N ALA A 258 -29.48 -1.41 18.85
CA ALA A 258 -29.82 -2.76 19.30
C ALA A 258 -29.83 -3.80 18.16
N ARG A 259 -30.03 -3.33 16.91
CA ARG A 259 -30.11 -4.13 15.69
C ARG A 259 -29.32 -3.44 14.59
N LEU A 260 -28.42 -4.15 13.93
CA LEU A 260 -27.60 -3.66 12.82
C LEU A 260 -27.87 -4.48 11.56
N ARG A 261 -28.12 -3.79 10.46
CA ARG A 261 -28.09 -4.40 9.13
C ARG A 261 -26.66 -4.46 8.62
N VAL A 262 -26.25 -5.63 8.16
CA VAL A 262 -24.94 -5.90 7.56
C VAL A 262 -25.15 -6.27 6.09
N VAL A 263 -24.83 -5.35 5.19
CA VAL A 263 -24.93 -5.51 3.75
C VAL A 263 -23.74 -6.33 3.25
N CYS A 264 -23.99 -7.60 2.93
CA CYS A 264 -23.00 -8.54 2.41
C CYS A 264 -22.89 -8.42 0.89
N VAL A 265 -21.75 -7.93 0.40
CA VAL A 265 -21.49 -7.70 -1.04
C VAL A 265 -20.28 -8.50 -1.50
N GLY A 266 -20.30 -9.00 -2.74
CA GLY A 266 -19.20 -9.75 -3.33
C GLY A 266 -19.42 -11.27 -3.39
N SER A 267 -18.65 -11.93 -4.27
CA SER A 267 -18.88 -13.31 -4.70
C SER A 267 -18.61 -14.38 -3.64
N VAL A 268 -17.81 -14.09 -2.60
CA VAL A 268 -17.50 -15.06 -1.53
C VAL A 268 -18.74 -15.41 -0.72
N TRP A 269 -19.67 -14.46 -0.54
CA TRP A 269 -20.94 -14.67 0.17
C TRP A 269 -21.87 -15.70 -0.47
N ASN A 270 -21.64 -16.08 -1.74
CA ASN A 270 -22.37 -17.19 -2.37
C ASN A 270 -22.08 -18.54 -1.69
N SER A 271 -20.91 -18.69 -1.05
CA SER A 271 -20.52 -19.87 -0.28
C SER A 271 -20.91 -19.77 1.20
N TRP A 272 -22.02 -19.08 1.52
CA TRP A 272 -22.48 -18.84 2.89
C TRP A 272 -22.49 -20.09 3.78
N ASP A 273 -22.97 -21.24 3.28
CA ASP A 273 -23.05 -22.46 4.08
C ASP A 273 -21.69 -22.96 4.58
N ALA A 274 -20.60 -22.69 3.84
CA ALA A 274 -19.23 -23.02 4.23
C ALA A 274 -18.59 -21.93 5.14
N LEU A 275 -19.00 -20.67 4.99
CA LEU A 275 -18.56 -19.55 5.85
C LEU A 275 -19.23 -19.58 7.24
N LYS A 276 -20.52 -19.97 7.28
CA LYS A 276 -21.43 -19.86 8.42
C LYS A 276 -20.88 -20.44 9.73
N PRO A 277 -20.22 -21.62 9.79
CA PRO A 277 -19.67 -22.15 11.03
C PRO A 277 -18.63 -21.21 11.65
N GLY A 278 -17.73 -20.66 10.83
CA GLY A 278 -16.73 -19.69 11.28
C GLY A 278 -17.33 -18.35 11.68
N VAL A 279 -18.26 -17.82 10.87
CA VAL A 279 -18.97 -16.57 11.15
C VAL A 279 -19.65 -16.63 12.51
N LEU A 280 -20.44 -17.69 12.75
CA LEU A 280 -21.14 -17.86 14.01
C LEU A 280 -20.18 -18.09 15.18
N SER A 281 -19.14 -18.89 15.01
CA SER A 281 -18.13 -19.13 16.06
C SER A 281 -17.50 -17.83 16.55
N GLU A 282 -17.06 -16.96 15.63
CA GLU A 282 -16.36 -15.72 16.00
C GLU A 282 -17.31 -14.64 16.53
N LEU A 283 -18.53 -14.50 16.00
CA LEU A 283 -19.53 -13.57 16.57
C LEU A 283 -19.87 -13.92 18.04
N HIS A 284 -20.00 -15.22 18.35
CA HIS A 284 -20.19 -15.68 19.73
C HIS A 284 -18.92 -15.52 20.58
N SER A 285 -17.73 -15.84 20.05
CA SER A 285 -16.44 -15.71 20.78
C SER A 285 -16.20 -14.26 21.22
N ARG A 286 -16.46 -13.31 20.31
CA ARG A 286 -16.32 -11.86 20.52
C ARG A 286 -17.46 -11.22 21.32
N ARG A 287 -18.53 -11.98 21.61
CA ARG A 287 -19.74 -11.51 22.31
C ARG A 287 -20.37 -10.27 21.66
N VAL A 288 -20.60 -10.34 20.35
CA VAL A 288 -21.24 -9.25 19.61
C VAL A 288 -22.64 -8.99 20.17
N LYS A 289 -22.86 -7.76 20.66
CA LYS A 289 -24.06 -7.35 21.40
C LYS A 289 -25.31 -7.02 20.55
N PRO A 290 -25.22 -6.37 19.37
CA PRO A 290 -26.41 -6.12 18.57
C PRO A 290 -26.89 -7.38 17.84
N GLU A 291 -28.20 -7.48 17.62
CA GLU A 291 -28.75 -8.40 16.62
C GLU A 291 -28.26 -7.98 15.22
N LEU A 292 -27.83 -8.93 14.40
CA LEU A 292 -27.34 -8.64 13.04
C LEU A 292 -28.28 -9.21 11.97
N GLU A 293 -28.86 -8.34 11.13
CA GLU A 293 -29.49 -8.74 9.87
C GLU A 293 -28.43 -8.81 8.77
N LEU A 294 -28.02 -10.02 8.37
CA LEU A 294 -27.15 -10.20 7.22
C LEU A 294 -28.01 -10.22 5.95
N VAL A 295 -27.80 -9.22 5.09
CA VAL A 295 -28.60 -9.00 3.88
C VAL A 295 -27.76 -9.08 2.60
N ARG A 296 -28.38 -9.57 1.51
CA ARG A 296 -27.86 -9.43 0.15
C ARG A 296 -28.62 -8.32 -0.58
N LEU A 297 -27.94 -7.62 -1.48
CA LEU A 297 -28.59 -6.68 -2.39
C LEU A 297 -29.33 -7.45 -3.50
N ARG A 298 -30.55 -7.00 -3.83
CA ARG A 298 -31.37 -7.48 -4.96
C ARG A 298 -31.22 -6.60 -6.21
N VAL A 299 -30.56 -5.45 -6.07
CA VAL A 299 -30.20 -4.50 -7.14
C VAL A 299 -28.68 -4.27 -7.11
N SER A 300 -28.07 -3.84 -8.23
CA SER A 300 -26.65 -3.47 -8.25
C SER A 300 -26.38 -2.29 -7.30
N SER A 301 -25.21 -2.28 -6.65
CA SER A 301 -24.82 -1.15 -5.80
C SER A 301 -24.59 0.16 -6.57
N ALA A 302 -24.59 0.11 -7.91
CA ALA A 302 -24.67 1.27 -8.79
C ALA A 302 -25.92 2.11 -8.52
N MET A 303 -27.03 1.52 -8.05
CA MET A 303 -28.19 2.30 -7.57
C MET A 303 -27.84 3.16 -6.36
N GLY A 304 -27.02 2.65 -5.43
CA GLY A 304 -26.41 3.43 -4.37
C GLY A 304 -25.63 4.64 -4.88
N ALA A 305 -24.83 4.44 -5.93
CA ALA A 305 -24.13 5.53 -6.61
C ALA A 305 -25.10 6.54 -7.26
N VAL A 306 -26.18 6.09 -7.91
CA VAL A 306 -27.24 6.97 -8.46
C VAL A 306 -27.84 7.86 -7.38
N TRP A 307 -28.27 7.30 -6.24
CA TRP A 307 -28.88 8.10 -5.16
C TRP A 307 -27.87 9.02 -4.47
N LEU A 308 -26.61 8.61 -4.31
CA LEU A 308 -25.54 9.49 -3.80
C LEU A 308 -25.26 10.65 -4.77
N ALA A 309 -25.28 10.39 -6.09
CA ALA A 309 -25.14 11.41 -7.13
C ALA A 309 -26.29 12.42 -7.10
N ALA A 310 -27.53 11.94 -6.97
CA ALA A 310 -28.71 12.79 -6.85
C ALA A 310 -28.66 13.66 -5.59
N LYS A 311 -28.31 13.06 -4.45
CA LYS A 311 -28.13 13.77 -3.18
C LYS A 311 -27.01 14.82 -3.23
N HIS A 312 -25.94 14.57 -3.98
CA HIS A 312 -24.85 15.53 -4.17
C HIS A 312 -25.27 16.81 -4.92
N VAL A 313 -26.39 16.78 -5.65
CA VAL A 313 -26.98 17.96 -6.32
C VAL A 313 -28.33 18.35 -5.71
N ASP A 314 -28.48 18.11 -4.40
CA ASP A 314 -29.66 18.42 -3.59
C ASP A 314 -30.99 17.91 -4.17
N PHE A 315 -30.96 16.74 -4.83
CA PHE A 315 -32.15 16.08 -5.35
C PHE A 315 -32.46 14.79 -4.58
N ASP A 316 -33.62 14.76 -3.94
CA ASP A 316 -34.14 13.57 -3.26
C ASP A 316 -34.81 12.64 -4.29
N LEU A 317 -34.04 11.66 -4.77
CA LEU A 317 -34.49 10.70 -5.77
C LEU A 317 -35.28 9.56 -5.09
N PRO A 318 -36.53 9.28 -5.51
CA PRO A 318 -37.37 8.26 -4.86
C PRO A 318 -36.71 6.87 -4.78
N ARG A 319 -37.01 6.14 -3.69
CA ARG A 319 -36.45 4.82 -3.40
C ARG A 319 -37.43 3.94 -2.60
N ASP A 320 -37.48 2.65 -2.91
CA ASP A 320 -38.25 1.63 -2.19
C ASP A 320 -37.31 0.61 -1.51
N ASP A 321 -36.93 0.91 -0.27
CA ASP A 321 -36.00 0.08 0.50
C ASP A 321 -36.50 -1.34 0.79
N SER A 322 -37.82 -1.58 0.69
CA SER A 322 -38.38 -2.92 0.89
C SER A 322 -37.97 -3.88 -0.25
N ALA A 323 -37.79 -3.35 -1.46
CA ALA A 323 -37.42 -4.13 -2.63
C ALA A 323 -35.92 -4.46 -2.70
N PHE A 324 -35.03 -3.63 -2.14
CA PHE A 324 -33.59 -3.68 -2.46
C PHE A 324 -32.75 -4.71 -1.70
N CYS A 325 -33.23 -5.24 -0.56
CA CYS A 325 -32.50 -6.23 0.23
C CYS A 325 -33.29 -7.52 0.46
N SER A 326 -32.57 -8.64 0.58
CA SER A 326 -33.09 -9.88 1.15
C SER A 326 -32.24 -10.31 2.36
N VAL A 327 -32.90 -10.51 3.51
CA VAL A 327 -32.26 -11.12 4.69
C VAL A 327 -32.03 -12.59 4.39
N PHE A 328 -30.78 -13.06 4.52
CA PHE A 328 -30.45 -14.49 4.37
C PHE A 328 -30.02 -15.12 5.70
N HIS A 329 -29.64 -14.31 6.69
CA HIS A 329 -29.40 -14.78 8.04
C HIS A 329 -29.62 -13.69 9.08
N THR A 330 -30.08 -14.07 10.27
CA THR A 330 -30.18 -13.21 11.45
C THR A 330 -29.36 -13.82 12.57
N TYR A 331 -28.39 -13.06 13.09
CA TYR A 331 -27.64 -13.43 14.29
C TYR A 331 -28.30 -12.80 15.52
N VAL A 332 -28.67 -13.64 16.49
CA VAL A 332 -29.20 -13.20 17.79
C VAL A 332 -28.14 -13.44 18.87
N PRO A 333 -27.72 -12.42 19.64
CA PRO A 333 -26.78 -12.58 20.75
C PRO A 333 -27.33 -13.54 21.82
N HIS A 334 -26.49 -14.44 22.33
CA HIS A 334 -26.84 -15.21 23.52
C HIS A 334 -26.88 -14.30 24.75
N CYS A 335 -28.07 -14.11 25.34
CA CYS A 335 -28.20 -13.51 26.66
C CYS A 335 -27.53 -14.41 27.70
N PRO A 336 -26.57 -13.91 28.51
CA PRO A 336 -26.15 -14.64 29.71
C PRO A 336 -27.32 -14.71 30.68
N ASN A 337 -27.68 -15.94 31.08
CA ASN A 337 -28.91 -16.28 31.81
C ASN A 337 -29.41 -15.23 32.81
N GLY A 338 -30.69 -14.88 32.67
CA GLY A 338 -31.48 -14.37 33.80
C GLY A 338 -31.47 -15.39 34.95
N THR A 339 -31.44 -14.88 36.17
CA THR A 339 -31.36 -15.67 37.41
C THR A 339 -32.52 -16.65 37.57
N ASN A 340 -32.26 -17.79 38.22
CA ASN A 340 -33.28 -18.71 38.71
C ASN A 340 -34.44 -17.97 39.40
N GLY A 341 -35.68 -18.20 38.95
CA GLY A 341 -36.86 -17.50 39.44
C GLY A 341 -38.17 -18.23 39.15
N THR A 342 -38.45 -19.27 39.94
CA THR A 342 -39.79 -19.80 40.30
C THR A 342 -40.77 -20.29 39.22
N ASN A 343 -41.38 -21.45 39.52
CA ASN A 343 -42.53 -22.06 38.84
C ASN A 343 -43.67 -21.07 38.48
N GLY A 344 -44.29 -21.22 37.31
CA GLY A 344 -45.48 -20.44 36.95
C GLY A 344 -46.10 -20.76 35.58
N THR A 345 -46.92 -21.82 35.53
CA THR A 345 -48.09 -22.03 34.63
C THR A 345 -48.02 -21.74 33.12
N SER A 346 -48.32 -22.79 32.36
CA SER A 346 -48.79 -22.85 30.98
C SER A 346 -49.88 -21.86 30.56
N ASN A 347 -49.82 -21.40 29.30
CA ASN A 347 -50.88 -21.45 28.27
C ASN A 347 -50.21 -21.10 26.92
N GLY A 348 -50.23 -21.97 25.89
CA GLY A 348 -51.21 -21.94 24.79
C GLY A 348 -50.82 -20.88 23.72
N VAL A 349 -50.73 -21.13 22.41
CA VAL A 349 -51.50 -22.05 21.55
C VAL A 349 -50.73 -22.35 20.23
N ASN A 350 -50.88 -23.58 19.72
CA ASN A 350 -50.66 -24.10 18.35
C ASN A 350 -49.64 -23.45 17.37
N GLU A 351 -48.77 -24.30 16.81
CA GLU A 351 -48.97 -24.71 15.39
C GLU A 351 -48.56 -26.18 15.16
N LYS A 352 -49.13 -26.83 14.14
CA LYS A 352 -49.21 -28.30 14.03
C LYS A 352 -48.11 -28.95 13.19
N CYS A 353 -47.79 -30.19 13.56
CA CYS A 353 -46.94 -31.12 12.82
C CYS A 353 -47.58 -31.64 11.52
N ASN A 354 -46.71 -32.04 10.57
CA ASN A 354 -46.79 -33.23 9.71
C ASN A 354 -45.35 -33.48 9.21
N GLY A 355 -44.76 -34.69 9.19
CA GLY A 355 -45.24 -36.00 9.64
C GLY A 355 -44.81 -37.13 8.69
N ALA A 356 -43.64 -37.76 8.92
CA ALA A 356 -43.26 -39.04 8.30
C ALA A 356 -42.21 -39.78 9.16
N ASN A 357 -42.40 -41.09 9.38
CA ASN A 357 -41.66 -41.89 10.38
C ASN A 357 -40.46 -42.66 9.80
N GLY A 358 -39.52 -43.06 10.67
CA GLY A 358 -38.39 -43.94 10.31
C GLY A 358 -37.59 -44.48 11.51
N ALA A 359 -38.18 -45.42 12.26
CA ALA A 359 -37.62 -46.40 13.22
C ALA A 359 -36.34 -46.12 14.05
N HIS A 360 -36.45 -46.36 15.36
CA HIS A 360 -35.33 -46.51 16.31
C HIS A 360 -34.53 -47.82 16.09
N GLU A 361 -33.23 -47.79 16.41
CA GLU A 361 -32.67 -48.77 17.35
C GLU A 361 -31.43 -48.24 18.09
N THR A 362 -31.17 -48.75 19.31
CA THR A 362 -30.14 -48.21 20.21
C THR A 362 -29.30 -49.35 20.79
N VAL A 363 -27.98 -49.32 20.63
CA VAL A 363 -27.10 -50.33 21.23
C VAL A 363 -25.97 -49.67 22.04
N LYS A 364 -25.97 -49.92 23.35
CA LYS A 364 -24.81 -49.76 24.24
C LYS A 364 -24.23 -51.14 24.52
N CYS A 365 -22.92 -51.31 24.41
CA CYS A 365 -22.22 -52.44 25.01
C CYS A 365 -21.01 -51.97 25.83
N LYS A 366 -20.94 -52.48 27.08
CA LYS A 366 -19.73 -52.45 27.93
C LYS A 366 -18.80 -53.60 27.49
N VAL A 367 -17.51 -53.47 27.80
CA VAL A 367 -16.57 -54.60 27.79
C VAL A 367 -15.90 -54.71 29.16
N ASN A 368 -16.03 -55.88 29.79
CA ASN A 368 -15.15 -56.37 30.86
C ASN A 368 -14.21 -57.42 30.22
N GLY A 369 -12.98 -57.56 30.71
CA GLY A 369 -12.03 -58.56 30.19
C GLY A 369 -11.78 -59.73 31.14
N ASN A 370 -11.14 -60.80 30.66
CA ASN A 370 -9.92 -61.32 31.30
C ASN A 370 -9.09 -62.33 30.47
N LEU A 371 -7.79 -62.28 30.76
CA LEU A 371 -6.59 -63.07 30.43
C LEU A 371 -6.66 -64.56 29.98
N ASN A 372 -5.83 -64.88 28.96
CA ASN A 372 -4.74 -65.91 28.90
C ASN A 372 -4.02 -65.84 27.52
N GLY A 373 -2.83 -66.40 27.23
CA GLY A 373 -1.77 -67.06 28.03
C GLY A 373 -0.68 -67.73 27.12
N VAL A 374 0.53 -68.06 27.66
CA VAL A 374 1.63 -68.90 27.07
C VAL A 374 2.37 -68.31 25.82
N VAL A 375 3.63 -67.79 25.82
CA VAL A 375 5.00 -68.33 26.12
C VAL A 375 5.67 -69.05 24.92
N ALA A 376 6.96 -68.92 24.52
CA ALA A 376 8.06 -67.92 24.72
C ALA A 376 9.30 -68.25 23.81
N ASN A 377 10.38 -67.42 23.90
CA ASN A 377 11.74 -67.41 23.26
C ASN A 377 11.88 -66.32 22.18
N GLY A 378 12.87 -65.42 22.09
CA GLY A 378 14.25 -65.27 22.63
C GLY A 378 15.15 -64.89 21.42
N GLU A 379 16.02 -63.87 21.35
CA GLU A 379 16.80 -63.11 22.35
C GLU A 379 17.17 -61.64 21.93
N ARG A 380 17.36 -60.76 22.94
CA ARG A 380 18.39 -59.67 23.13
C ARG A 380 18.50 -58.34 22.31
N PHE A 381 18.26 -57.24 23.06
CA PHE A 381 19.00 -55.93 23.19
C PHE A 381 19.22 -54.97 21.97
N SER A 382 19.22 -53.62 22.09
CA SER A 382 19.06 -52.68 23.24
C SER A 382 18.50 -51.30 22.82
N ARG A 383 18.07 -50.47 23.80
CA ARG A 383 17.38 -49.16 23.64
C ARG A 383 18.32 -47.94 23.65
N ILE A 384 17.97 -46.86 22.94
CA ILE A 384 17.99 -45.46 23.43
C ILE A 384 16.73 -44.75 22.89
N TYR A 385 16.10 -43.90 23.71
CA TYR A 385 14.96 -43.04 23.34
C TYR A 385 15.18 -41.62 23.91
N PHE A 386 14.87 -40.57 23.14
CA PHE A 386 14.63 -39.23 23.65
C PHE A 386 13.36 -38.66 23.01
N ASN A 387 12.63 -37.85 23.77
CA ASN A 387 11.24 -37.48 23.49
C ASN A 387 11.05 -35.99 23.81
N LEU A 388 10.44 -35.22 22.92
CA LEU A 388 10.18 -33.78 23.11
C LEU A 388 8.77 -33.40 22.66
N LYS A 389 8.04 -32.73 23.57
CA LYS A 389 6.79 -32.02 23.31
C LYS A 389 6.84 -30.67 24.02
N PRO A 390 6.46 -29.55 23.38
CA PRO A 390 6.13 -28.31 24.07
C PRO A 390 4.62 -28.24 24.36
N ILE A 391 4.27 -27.73 25.53
CA ILE A 391 2.91 -27.26 25.87
C ILE A 391 3.09 -25.88 26.51
N PHE A 392 2.51 -24.85 25.92
CA PHE A 392 2.36 -23.53 26.54
C PHE A 392 0.93 -23.02 26.36
N ASN A 393 0.16 -23.05 27.45
CA ASN A 393 -1.02 -22.22 27.62
C ASN A 393 -1.32 -22.13 29.13
N THR A 394 -1.23 -20.94 29.72
CA THR A 394 -1.81 -20.69 31.05
C THR A 394 -2.11 -19.20 31.25
N ASN A 395 -3.38 -18.91 31.51
CA ASN A 395 -3.84 -17.57 31.87
C ASN A 395 -3.47 -17.23 33.32
N TYR A 396 -3.13 -15.97 33.58
CA TYR A 396 -3.05 -15.46 34.95
C TYR A 396 -4.46 -15.22 35.52
N ARG A 397 -4.77 -15.84 36.66
CA ARG A 397 -5.82 -15.38 37.58
C ARG A 397 -5.23 -15.21 38.97
N CYS A 398 -5.42 -14.01 39.52
CA CYS A 398 -4.97 -13.64 40.86
C CYS A 398 -5.78 -14.41 41.93
N LEU A 399 -5.11 -14.89 42.98
CA LEU A 399 -5.74 -15.25 44.25
C LEU A 399 -4.74 -15.07 45.41
N SER A 400 -5.29 -14.72 46.57
CA SER A 400 -4.59 -14.09 47.70
C SER A 400 -4.09 -15.07 48.76
N ARG A 401 -3.02 -14.67 49.47
CA ARG A 401 -2.66 -14.99 50.87
C ARG A 401 -3.23 -16.29 51.48
N VAL A 402 -2.34 -17.27 51.72
CA VAL A 402 -2.31 -18.03 52.98
C VAL A 402 -0.84 -18.22 53.38
N VAL A 403 -0.52 -17.99 54.65
CA VAL A 403 0.78 -18.31 55.27
C VAL A 403 0.53 -19.32 56.39
N PRO A 404 1.34 -20.38 56.50
CA PRO A 404 1.58 -21.02 57.79
C PRO A 404 3.06 -20.91 58.19
N SER A 405 3.29 -20.48 59.42
CA SER A 405 4.57 -20.52 60.13
C SER A 405 4.96 -21.96 60.48
N PHE A 406 6.26 -22.27 60.47
CA PHE A 406 6.81 -23.48 61.08
C PHE A 406 7.86 -23.13 62.14
N ASP A 407 7.69 -23.70 63.33
CA ASP A 407 8.55 -23.48 64.51
C ASP A 407 9.58 -24.62 64.66
N SER A 408 10.34 -24.59 65.75
CA SER A 408 11.76 -24.92 65.79
C SER A 408 12.11 -26.20 66.57
N LYS A 409 13.39 -26.59 66.43
CA LYS A 409 14.18 -27.55 67.25
C LYS A 409 14.00 -29.05 66.96
N ASN A 410 15.09 -29.69 66.52
CA ASN A 410 15.93 -30.44 67.47
C ASN A 410 17.32 -30.82 66.91
N SER A 411 18.26 -31.01 67.83
CA SER A 411 19.68 -31.35 67.59
C SER A 411 19.94 -32.85 67.69
N TRP A 412 20.88 -33.41 66.92
CA TRP A 412 21.64 -34.61 67.31
C TRP A 412 23.11 -34.54 66.86
N ARG A 413 24.00 -35.18 67.64
CA ARG A 413 25.47 -35.21 67.46
C ARG A 413 25.92 -36.33 66.50
N GLY A 414 27.07 -36.15 65.85
CA GLY A 414 27.80 -37.24 65.19
C GLY A 414 29.04 -36.75 64.42
N SER A 415 30.21 -37.33 64.68
CA SER A 415 31.50 -36.88 64.11
C SER A 415 31.98 -37.81 62.99
N SER A 416 32.21 -37.28 61.77
CA SER A 416 33.19 -37.83 60.82
C SER A 416 33.53 -36.89 59.63
N SER A 417 34.82 -36.64 59.47
CA SER A 417 35.57 -36.42 58.21
C SER A 417 35.06 -35.45 57.12
N GLY A 418 35.53 -34.21 57.19
CA GLY A 418 36.62 -33.76 56.28
C GLY A 418 36.33 -33.40 54.81
N TYR A 419 35.20 -33.79 54.20
CA TYR A 419 34.97 -33.58 52.75
C TYR A 419 33.73 -32.74 52.38
N VAL A 420 32.90 -32.33 53.34
CA VAL A 420 31.65 -31.60 53.06
C VAL A 420 31.86 -30.09 52.81
N SER A 421 32.92 -29.50 53.38
CA SER A 421 33.11 -28.04 53.42
C SER A 421 33.39 -27.39 52.05
N ILE A 422 33.99 -28.11 51.10
CA ILE A 422 34.33 -27.55 49.77
C ILE A 422 33.10 -27.50 48.85
N PHE A 423 32.22 -28.50 48.92
CA PHE A 423 30.98 -28.52 48.14
C PHE A 423 29.96 -27.46 48.60
N ALA A 424 29.90 -27.16 49.90
CA ALA A 424 29.00 -26.13 50.42
C ALA A 424 29.36 -24.72 49.91
N VAL A 425 30.66 -24.38 49.83
CA VAL A 425 31.12 -23.08 49.31
C VAL A 425 30.94 -23.00 47.80
N ALA A 426 31.24 -24.06 47.05
CA ALA A 426 31.03 -24.10 45.59
C ALA A 426 29.54 -23.99 45.22
N ALA A 427 28.66 -24.71 45.93
CA ALA A 427 27.21 -24.64 45.73
C ALA A 427 26.64 -23.27 46.17
N GLY A 428 27.18 -22.67 47.23
CA GLY A 428 26.89 -21.30 47.63
C GLY A 428 27.29 -20.27 46.57
N PHE A 429 28.45 -20.44 45.94
CA PHE A 429 28.94 -19.51 44.92
C PHE A 429 28.19 -19.66 43.58
N LEU A 430 27.95 -20.89 43.09
CA LEU A 430 27.07 -21.11 41.92
C LEU A 430 25.62 -20.68 42.21
N GLY A 431 25.13 -20.94 43.41
CA GLY A 431 23.82 -20.47 43.86
C GLY A 431 23.72 -18.95 43.87
N TYR A 432 24.74 -18.26 44.38
CA TYR A 432 24.81 -16.80 44.37
C TYR A 432 24.96 -16.22 42.96
N VAL A 433 25.76 -16.82 42.08
CA VAL A 433 25.89 -16.39 40.67
C VAL A 433 24.56 -16.60 39.94
N SER A 434 23.92 -17.77 40.05
CA SER A 434 22.63 -18.04 39.40
C SER A 434 21.49 -17.20 40.00
N LEU A 435 21.51 -16.92 41.30
CA LEU A 435 20.55 -16.01 41.93
C LEU A 435 20.81 -14.55 41.53
N LYS A 436 22.06 -14.13 41.35
CA LYS A 436 22.42 -12.80 40.87
C LYS A 436 22.05 -12.60 39.39
N GLU A 437 22.26 -13.61 38.54
CA GLU A 437 21.75 -13.61 37.16
C GLU A 437 20.22 -13.57 37.13
N LYS A 438 19.54 -14.36 37.98
CA LYS A 438 18.07 -14.34 38.09
C LYS A 438 17.53 -13.05 38.70
N LEU A 439 18.25 -12.39 39.60
CA LEU A 439 17.88 -11.08 40.17
C LEU A 439 18.16 -9.91 39.22
N LEU A 440 19.17 -10.02 38.36
CA LEU A 440 19.39 -9.08 37.27
C LEU A 440 18.31 -9.26 36.18
N ALA A 441 18.01 -10.50 35.79
CA ALA A 441 16.95 -10.85 34.83
C ALA A 441 15.52 -10.65 35.37
N ALA A 442 15.34 -10.59 36.69
CA ALA A 442 14.09 -10.26 37.38
C ALA A 442 14.15 -8.93 38.12
N SER A 443 15.05 -8.02 37.70
CA SER A 443 14.82 -6.60 37.95
C SER A 443 13.52 -6.21 37.24
N PRO A 444 12.55 -5.57 37.92
CA PRO A 444 11.41 -5.02 37.20
C PRO A 444 11.96 -4.02 36.21
N ILE A 445 11.65 -4.19 34.92
CA ILE A 445 11.93 -3.16 33.94
C ILE A 445 11.16 -1.93 34.40
N GLU A 446 11.89 -0.93 34.91
CA GLU A 446 11.38 0.42 35.06
C GLU A 446 11.06 0.93 33.65
N ASN A 447 9.84 0.64 33.19
CA ASN A 447 9.21 1.32 32.08
C ASN A 447 8.79 2.73 32.52
N ASP A 448 9.74 3.48 33.09
CA ASP A 448 9.66 4.92 33.00
C ASP A 448 9.96 5.30 31.54
N LEU A 449 8.89 5.64 30.83
CA LEU A 449 8.94 6.13 29.47
C LEU A 449 9.21 7.65 29.44
N LYS A 450 9.22 8.33 30.60
CA LYS A 450 9.64 9.73 30.70
C LYS A 450 11.11 9.88 30.34
N GLY A 451 11.49 11.08 29.87
CA GLY A 451 12.85 11.38 29.43
C GLY A 451 13.32 10.69 28.14
N ARG A 452 12.70 9.56 27.70
CA ARG A 452 13.10 8.89 26.44
C ARG A 452 12.94 9.79 25.21
N ARG A 453 11.89 10.62 25.17
CA ARG A 453 11.68 11.61 24.10
C ARG A 453 12.82 12.63 24.04
N GLU A 454 13.27 13.12 25.18
CA GLU A 454 14.37 14.10 25.29
C GLU A 454 15.74 13.46 24.98
N LYS A 455 15.90 12.16 25.29
CA LYS A 455 17.16 11.44 25.12
C LYS A 455 17.40 10.85 23.73
N TYR A 456 16.34 10.53 22.98
CA TYR A 456 16.45 9.74 21.74
C TYR A 456 15.85 10.42 20.50
N ASN A 457 15.36 11.66 20.57
CA ASN A 457 14.83 12.40 19.41
C ASN A 457 15.91 13.13 18.59
N PHE A 458 17.12 12.57 18.47
CA PHE A 458 18.25 13.19 17.77
C PHE A 458 17.92 13.64 16.33
N ILE A 459 17.04 12.93 15.62
CA ILE A 459 16.55 13.36 14.29
C ILE A 459 15.80 14.70 14.36
N ALA A 460 14.97 14.91 15.39
CA ALA A 460 14.24 16.16 15.57
C ALA A 460 15.17 17.32 15.92
N ASP A 461 16.24 17.05 16.68
CA ASP A 461 17.25 18.05 17.04
C ASP A 461 18.04 18.52 15.80
N VAL A 462 18.48 17.58 14.94
CA VAL A 462 19.10 17.87 13.64
C VAL A 462 18.18 18.71 12.77
N VAL A 463 16.89 18.34 12.67
CA VAL A 463 15.90 19.09 11.89
C VAL A 463 15.73 20.51 12.45
N ALA A 464 15.67 20.69 13.77
CA ALA A 464 15.50 21.99 14.40
C ALA A 464 16.68 22.94 14.11
N VAL A 465 17.92 22.41 14.10
CA VAL A 465 19.13 23.17 13.74
C VAL A 465 19.17 23.50 12.26
N SER A 466 18.84 22.54 11.39
CA SER A 466 19.14 22.63 9.96
C SER A 466 18.00 23.20 9.11
N ALA A 467 16.73 22.99 9.49
CA ALA A 467 15.56 23.41 8.71
C ALA A 467 15.50 24.92 8.37
N PRO A 468 15.94 25.87 9.23
CA PRO A 468 15.91 27.30 8.88
C PRO A 468 16.71 27.66 7.64
N SER A 469 17.75 26.88 7.31
CA SER A 469 18.60 27.08 6.12
C SER A 469 18.05 26.43 4.84
N VAL A 470 16.99 25.61 4.93
CA VAL A 470 16.38 24.90 3.79
C VAL A 470 15.34 25.82 3.12
N VAL A 471 15.33 25.81 1.78
CA VAL A 471 14.46 26.68 0.97
C VAL A 471 13.67 25.88 -0.07
N TYR A 472 12.49 26.37 -0.41
CA TYR A 472 11.74 25.93 -1.59
C TYR A 472 12.18 26.71 -2.82
N ILE A 473 12.29 26.03 -3.97
CA ILE A 473 12.68 26.60 -5.25
C ILE A 473 11.58 26.30 -6.27
N GLU A 474 11.12 27.34 -6.97
CA GLU A 474 10.06 27.24 -7.95
C GLU A 474 10.35 28.13 -9.17
N ILE A 475 10.13 27.61 -10.38
CA ILE A 475 10.17 28.41 -11.63
C ILE A 475 8.76 28.50 -12.18
N LYS A 476 8.28 29.72 -12.40
CA LYS A 476 6.96 29.98 -13.00
C LYS A 476 7.09 30.60 -14.39
N ASP A 477 6.21 30.21 -15.31
CA ASP A 477 6.11 30.84 -16.63
C ASP A 477 5.15 32.04 -16.60
N GLY A 478 5.69 33.25 -16.47
CA GLY A 478 4.90 34.48 -16.54
C GLY A 478 4.16 34.71 -17.88
N ARG A 479 4.41 33.89 -18.91
CA ARG A 479 3.73 33.97 -20.22
C ARG A 479 2.56 33.00 -20.37
N ARG A 480 2.37 32.05 -19.44
CA ARG A 480 1.29 31.06 -19.46
C ARG A 480 0.61 31.02 -18.11
N LEU A 481 -0.64 31.45 -18.09
CA LEU A 481 -1.49 31.40 -16.91
C LEU A 481 -2.28 30.09 -16.91
N ASP A 482 -2.41 29.48 -15.75
CA ASP A 482 -3.40 28.42 -15.50
C ASP A 482 -4.81 29.02 -15.65
N LEU A 483 -5.66 28.37 -16.47
CA LEU A 483 -7.02 28.83 -16.76
C LEU A 483 -7.95 28.80 -15.54
N PHE A 484 -7.63 28.03 -14.50
CA PHE A 484 -8.47 27.93 -13.29
C PHE A 484 -8.04 28.90 -12.18
N SER A 485 -6.73 29.01 -11.90
CA SER A 485 -6.23 29.90 -10.83
C SER A 485 -5.86 31.31 -11.28
N GLY A 486 -5.70 31.54 -12.58
CA GLY A 486 -5.16 32.80 -13.12
C GLY A 486 -3.70 33.07 -12.74
N GLN A 487 -3.00 32.07 -12.18
CA GLN A 487 -1.59 32.18 -11.77
C GLN A 487 -0.63 31.67 -12.85
N PRO A 488 0.61 32.18 -12.89
CA PRO A 488 1.68 31.64 -13.73
C PRO A 488 1.95 30.15 -13.47
N ILE A 489 1.99 29.33 -14.53
CA ILE A 489 2.20 27.88 -14.44
C ILE A 489 3.61 27.54 -13.92
N THR A 490 3.70 26.64 -12.94
CA THR A 490 4.96 26.11 -12.40
C THR A 490 5.63 25.17 -13.42
N LEU A 491 6.78 25.57 -13.96
CA LEU A 491 7.59 24.81 -14.92
C LEU A 491 8.52 23.79 -14.27
N SER A 492 9.02 24.11 -13.08
CA SER A 492 9.97 23.33 -12.30
C SER A 492 9.83 23.67 -10.84
N ASN A 493 10.04 22.70 -9.96
CA ASN A 493 10.14 22.91 -8.53
C ASN A 493 11.16 21.95 -7.90
N GLY A 494 11.60 22.28 -6.69
CA GLY A 494 12.57 21.51 -5.92
C GLY A 494 12.90 22.19 -4.61
N SER A 495 13.93 21.70 -3.94
CA SER A 495 14.49 22.29 -2.72
C SER A 495 15.90 22.80 -2.95
N GLY A 496 16.36 23.64 -2.03
CA GLY A 496 17.76 24.02 -1.91
C GLY A 496 18.11 24.31 -0.46
N PHE A 497 19.34 24.80 -0.24
CA PHE A 497 19.78 25.24 1.08
C PHE A 497 20.79 26.38 0.99
N ILE A 498 20.74 27.27 1.98
CA ILE A 498 21.56 28.48 2.08
C ILE A 498 22.94 28.10 2.62
N VAL A 499 24.01 28.48 1.92
CA VAL A 499 25.40 28.21 2.30
C VAL A 499 26.21 29.46 2.64
N LYS A 500 25.62 30.65 2.49
CA LYS A 500 26.20 31.92 2.95
C LYS A 500 25.11 32.89 3.41
N GLU A 501 25.46 33.69 4.41
CA GLU A 501 24.58 34.71 5.01
C GLU A 501 24.15 35.80 4.01
N ASP A 502 24.86 35.95 2.88
CA ASP A 502 24.54 36.86 1.76
C ASP A 502 23.59 36.25 0.72
N GLY A 503 22.86 35.19 1.07
CA GLY A 503 21.80 34.61 0.25
C GLY A 503 22.28 33.68 -0.87
N LEU A 504 23.47 33.09 -0.73
CA LEU A 504 23.93 32.03 -1.65
C LEU A 504 23.22 30.72 -1.30
N ILE A 505 22.53 30.14 -2.27
CA ILE A 505 21.80 28.88 -2.16
C ILE A 505 22.37 27.86 -3.14
N LEU A 506 22.42 26.60 -2.71
CA LEU A 506 22.70 25.44 -3.55
C LEU A 506 21.43 24.67 -3.87
N THR A 507 21.41 24.04 -5.04
CA THR A 507 20.36 23.14 -5.54
C THR A 507 20.94 22.24 -6.63
N ASN A 508 20.14 21.31 -7.18
CA ASN A 508 20.50 20.61 -8.40
C ASN A 508 20.35 21.47 -9.64
N ALA A 509 21.17 21.21 -10.67
CA ALA A 509 21.07 21.87 -11.96
C ALA A 509 19.70 21.61 -12.61
N HIS A 510 19.21 20.37 -12.60
CA HIS A 510 17.92 20.01 -13.21
C HIS A 510 16.72 20.78 -12.63
N VAL A 511 16.80 21.29 -11.40
CA VAL A 511 15.76 22.15 -10.79
C VAL A 511 15.71 23.53 -11.49
N VAL A 512 16.86 24.07 -11.89
CA VAL A 512 17.00 25.46 -12.39
C VAL A 512 17.14 25.61 -13.91
N VAL A 513 17.53 24.55 -14.63
CA VAL A 513 18.04 24.58 -16.02
C VAL A 513 17.02 24.99 -17.10
N ASN A 514 15.75 25.24 -16.77
CA ASN A 514 14.72 25.42 -17.79
C ASN A 514 14.86 26.70 -18.65
N LYS A 515 15.57 27.77 -18.17
CA LYS A 515 16.05 28.90 -19.01
C LYS A 515 17.31 29.55 -18.40
N PRO A 516 18.35 29.91 -19.19
CA PRO A 516 19.30 30.95 -18.77
C PRO A 516 18.54 32.27 -18.55
N ASN A 517 18.86 32.98 -17.48
CA ASN A 517 18.09 34.13 -16.98
C ASN A 517 16.64 33.80 -16.52
N ALA A 518 16.35 32.55 -16.14
CA ALA A 518 15.11 32.24 -15.41
C ALA A 518 15.04 33.04 -14.10
N VAL A 519 13.95 33.78 -13.93
CA VAL A 519 13.57 34.38 -12.64
C VAL A 519 13.07 33.25 -11.76
N VAL A 520 13.82 32.91 -10.72
CA VAL A 520 13.47 31.83 -9.78
C VAL A 520 12.71 32.43 -8.60
N SER A 521 11.63 31.77 -8.17
CA SER A 521 10.93 32.08 -6.93
C SER A 521 11.49 31.20 -5.83
N VAL A 522 12.09 31.82 -4.80
CA VAL A 522 12.68 31.13 -3.65
C VAL A 522 11.85 31.44 -2.42
N ARG A 523 11.39 30.43 -1.70
CA ARG A 523 10.66 30.63 -0.43
C ARG A 523 11.49 30.13 0.75
N LEU A 524 11.61 30.97 1.77
CA LEU A 524 12.30 30.67 3.03
C LEU A 524 11.38 29.97 4.02
N MET A 525 11.95 29.40 5.09
CA MET A 525 11.18 28.71 6.14
C MET A 525 10.20 29.63 6.90
N ASP A 526 10.48 30.94 6.97
CA ASP A 526 9.56 31.94 7.54
C ASP A 526 8.32 32.21 6.65
N GLY A 527 8.26 31.58 5.47
CA GLY A 527 7.20 31.72 4.50
C GLY A 527 7.37 32.90 3.53
N SER A 528 8.42 33.72 3.68
CA SER A 528 8.73 34.83 2.76
C SER A 528 9.25 34.34 1.41
N THR A 529 8.84 35.01 0.33
CA THR A 529 9.22 34.67 -1.05
C THR A 529 10.09 35.77 -1.65
N HIS A 530 11.22 35.39 -2.21
CA HIS A 530 12.22 36.28 -2.81
C HIS A 530 12.53 35.87 -4.23
N THR A 531 12.87 36.85 -5.07
CA THR A 531 13.38 36.58 -6.41
C THR A 531 14.84 36.12 -6.34
N GLY A 532 15.09 34.92 -6.86
CA GLY A 532 16.41 34.31 -7.00
C GLY A 532 16.94 34.39 -8.43
N PHE A 533 18.25 34.61 -8.55
CA PHE A 533 19.00 34.59 -9.81
C PHE A 533 19.96 33.41 -9.82
N VAL A 534 19.97 32.61 -10.89
CA VAL A 534 20.95 31.52 -11.06
C VAL A 534 22.32 32.14 -11.32
N GLU A 535 23.33 31.80 -10.52
CA GLU A 535 24.69 32.35 -10.64
C GLU A 535 25.60 31.43 -11.46
N ASP A 536 25.60 30.12 -11.18
CA ASP A 536 26.44 29.13 -11.87
C ASP A 536 25.70 27.78 -11.96
N VAL A 537 26.01 27.00 -13.01
CA VAL A 537 25.41 25.68 -13.25
C VAL A 537 26.47 24.71 -13.76
N ASP A 538 26.63 23.56 -13.10
CA ASP A 538 27.38 22.41 -13.59
C ASP A 538 26.45 21.24 -13.90
N LEU A 539 26.16 21.05 -15.19
CA LEU A 539 25.38 19.92 -15.71
C LEU A 539 26.11 18.56 -15.56
N LYS A 540 27.45 18.53 -15.45
CA LYS A 540 28.21 17.28 -15.24
C LYS A 540 27.95 16.78 -13.83
N SER A 541 28.07 17.62 -12.81
CA SER A 541 27.78 17.23 -11.42
C SER A 541 26.30 17.35 -11.01
N ASP A 542 25.44 17.89 -11.87
CA ASP A 542 24.04 18.25 -11.55
C ASP A 542 23.93 19.21 -10.35
N LEU A 543 24.80 20.23 -10.34
CA LEU A 543 24.88 21.25 -9.28
C LEU A 543 24.54 22.64 -9.84
N ALA A 544 23.88 23.47 -9.05
CA ALA A 544 23.72 24.89 -9.35
C ALA A 544 23.73 25.76 -8.10
N THR A 545 24.17 27.00 -8.29
CA THR A 545 24.12 28.10 -7.32
C THR A 545 23.06 29.10 -7.74
N LEU A 546 22.33 29.63 -6.76
CA LEU A 546 21.42 30.75 -6.97
C LEU A 546 21.55 31.77 -5.83
N ARG A 547 21.15 33.00 -6.11
CA ARG A 547 21.29 34.16 -5.23
C ARG A 547 19.96 34.83 -4.98
N ILE A 548 19.62 35.05 -3.71
CA ILE A 548 18.56 35.98 -3.31
C ILE A 548 19.17 37.27 -2.70
N PRO A 549 18.56 38.44 -2.87
CA PRO A 549 19.09 39.72 -2.40
C PRO A 549 18.80 39.97 -0.91
N VAL A 550 19.06 38.98 -0.06
CA VAL A 550 18.76 38.99 1.39
C VAL A 550 20.04 38.68 2.17
N LYS A 551 20.22 39.33 3.32
CA LYS A 551 21.40 39.20 4.19
C LYS A 551 21.01 38.76 5.61
N GLY A 552 21.96 38.16 6.32
CA GLY A 552 21.76 37.69 7.71
C GLY A 552 20.96 36.41 7.80
N LEU A 553 21.00 35.59 6.74
CA LEU A 553 20.26 34.34 6.66
C LEU A 553 20.94 33.18 7.41
N PRO A 554 20.18 32.24 8.00
CA PRO A 554 20.73 31.03 8.59
C PRO A 554 21.42 30.17 7.53
N ILE A 555 22.64 29.70 7.83
CA ILE A 555 23.46 28.92 6.90
C ILE A 555 23.52 27.44 7.29
N MET A 556 23.49 26.58 6.27
CA MET A 556 23.85 25.17 6.38
C MET A 556 25.37 25.03 6.45
N LYS A 557 25.87 24.29 7.44
CA LYS A 557 27.29 23.92 7.49
C LYS A 557 27.56 22.83 6.45
N LEU A 558 28.69 22.92 5.75
CA LEU A 558 29.13 21.88 4.83
C LEU A 558 30.10 20.95 5.56
N GLY A 559 29.68 19.70 5.77
CA GLY A 559 30.49 18.67 6.42
C GLY A 559 31.55 18.11 5.48
N SER A 560 32.05 16.91 5.76
CA SER A 560 32.97 16.16 4.90
C SER A 560 32.27 14.92 4.35
N SER A 561 32.39 14.65 3.05
CA SER A 561 31.87 13.40 2.47
C SER A 561 32.89 12.27 2.43
N ALA A 562 34.17 12.57 2.62
CA ALA A 562 35.24 11.59 2.76
C ALA A 562 35.16 10.79 4.09
N ASP A 563 34.62 11.39 5.15
CA ASP A 563 34.66 10.83 6.52
C ASP A 563 33.40 10.02 6.90
N ILE A 564 32.38 10.02 6.04
CA ILE A 564 31.11 9.29 6.23
C ILE A 564 31.38 7.78 6.32
N LYS A 565 30.68 7.07 7.21
CA LYS A 565 30.67 5.60 7.27
C LYS A 565 29.31 5.00 6.88
N PRO A 566 29.29 3.82 6.24
CA PRO A 566 28.05 3.06 6.07
C PRO A 566 27.40 2.77 7.42
N GLY A 567 26.08 2.95 7.50
CA GLY A 567 25.28 2.83 8.73
C GLY A 567 25.12 4.11 9.54
N GLU A 568 25.78 5.22 9.18
CA GLU A 568 25.51 6.53 9.81
C GLU A 568 24.09 7.02 9.52
N TRP A 569 23.43 7.55 10.54
CA TRP A 569 22.10 8.17 10.42
C TRP A 569 22.18 9.48 9.63
N VAL A 570 21.25 9.64 8.71
CA VAL A 570 21.13 10.82 7.85
C VAL A 570 19.70 11.30 7.73
N VAL A 571 19.55 12.60 7.51
CA VAL A 571 18.28 13.29 7.33
C VAL A 571 18.28 13.97 5.95
N ALA A 572 17.42 13.52 5.05
CA ALA A 572 17.20 14.13 3.76
C ALA A 572 16.06 15.17 3.89
N MET A 573 16.41 16.45 3.79
CA MET A 573 15.46 17.55 3.98
C MET A 573 15.08 18.26 2.68
N GLY A 574 13.86 18.77 2.64
CA GLY A 574 13.35 19.63 1.59
C GLY A 574 12.05 20.33 1.98
N SER A 575 11.46 21.08 1.04
CA SER A 575 10.25 21.88 1.26
C SER A 575 9.27 21.78 0.08
N PRO A 576 8.65 20.61 -0.19
CA PRO A 576 7.98 20.28 -1.45
C PRO A 576 6.89 21.25 -1.94
N LEU A 577 6.12 21.78 -0.99
CA LEU A 577 4.86 22.48 -1.23
C LEU A 577 4.75 23.75 -0.38
N ALA A 578 5.89 24.30 0.04
CA ALA A 578 5.99 25.63 0.65
C ALA A 578 5.20 25.87 1.97
N LEU A 579 4.50 24.84 2.49
CA LEU A 579 3.71 24.83 3.72
C LEU A 579 4.19 23.79 4.74
N SER A 580 5.04 22.85 4.32
CA SER A 580 5.60 21.79 5.16
C SER A 580 6.97 21.38 4.66
N ASN A 581 7.97 21.35 5.55
CA ASN A 581 9.25 20.74 5.25
C ASN A 581 9.10 19.21 5.22
N THR A 582 9.45 18.58 4.11
CA THR A 582 9.57 17.12 4.07
C THR A 582 10.92 16.73 4.63
N VAL A 583 10.85 16.07 5.77
CA VAL A 583 11.97 15.44 6.44
C VAL A 583 11.81 13.95 6.26
N THR A 584 12.80 13.31 5.68
CA THR A 584 12.93 11.84 5.68
C THR A 584 14.26 11.46 6.34
N ALA A 585 14.27 10.37 7.08
CA ALA A 585 15.46 9.87 7.77
C ALA A 585 15.75 8.43 7.34
N GLY A 586 17.02 8.06 7.42
CA GLY A 586 17.53 6.74 7.09
C GLY A 586 19.00 6.64 7.47
N VAL A 587 19.72 5.72 6.84
CA VAL A 587 21.16 5.52 7.01
C VAL A 587 21.90 5.60 5.68
N VAL A 588 23.20 5.83 5.73
CA VAL A 588 24.08 5.69 4.57
C VAL A 588 24.26 4.21 4.26
N SER A 589 23.67 3.74 3.16
CA SER A 589 23.78 2.34 2.71
C SER A 589 25.12 2.04 2.06
N SER A 590 25.71 3.04 1.38
CA SER A 590 27.06 2.98 0.82
C SER A 590 27.60 4.40 0.62
N THR A 591 28.87 4.60 0.94
CA THR A 591 29.55 5.89 0.81
C THR A 591 30.18 6.09 -0.56
N GLN A 592 30.41 5.01 -1.31
CA GLN A 592 31.15 5.04 -2.56
C GLN A 592 30.48 4.17 -3.65
N ARG A 593 29.33 4.61 -4.16
CA ARG A 593 28.73 4.03 -5.37
C ARG A 593 29.26 4.74 -6.61
N ALA A 594 30.09 4.05 -7.39
CA ALA A 594 30.61 4.60 -8.64
C ALA A 594 29.47 4.84 -9.65
N SER A 595 29.55 5.97 -10.34
CA SER A 595 28.70 6.36 -11.48
C SER A 595 28.50 5.23 -12.50
N GLU A 596 29.54 4.43 -12.73
CA GLU A 596 29.56 3.34 -13.70
C GLU A 596 28.66 2.18 -13.27
N GLU A 597 28.54 1.92 -11.96
CA GLU A 597 27.59 0.94 -11.40
C GLU A 597 26.14 1.39 -11.57
N LEU A 598 25.91 2.70 -11.60
CA LEU A 598 24.61 3.33 -11.84
C LEU A 598 24.31 3.51 -13.35
N GLY A 599 25.20 3.06 -14.23
CA GLY A 599 25.07 3.23 -15.69
C GLY A 599 25.42 4.62 -16.23
N LEU A 600 25.90 5.51 -15.39
CA LEU A 600 26.23 6.90 -15.72
C LEU A 600 27.66 7.04 -16.24
N ARG A 601 28.04 6.26 -17.26
CA ARG A 601 29.34 6.36 -17.92
C ARG A 601 29.58 7.77 -18.44
N GLY A 602 30.77 8.32 -18.19
CA GLY A 602 31.19 9.67 -18.62
C GLY A 602 31.03 10.78 -17.55
N LYS A 603 30.44 10.47 -16.40
CA LYS A 603 30.62 11.25 -15.16
C LYS A 603 31.54 10.45 -14.26
N ASP A 604 32.71 10.96 -13.88
CA ASP A 604 33.60 10.32 -12.89
C ASP A 604 33.12 10.70 -11.47
N MET A 605 31.88 10.33 -11.13
CA MET A 605 31.19 10.83 -9.94
C MET A 605 30.64 9.72 -9.06
N VAL A 606 31.24 9.62 -7.88
CA VAL A 606 30.83 8.70 -6.83
C VAL A 606 29.66 9.31 -6.07
N TYR A 607 28.60 8.53 -5.82
CA TYR A 607 27.40 8.99 -5.08
C TYR A 607 27.32 8.35 -3.69
N ILE A 608 26.70 9.08 -2.75
CA ILE A 608 26.26 8.55 -1.46
C ILE A 608 24.92 7.83 -1.70
N GLN A 609 24.83 6.55 -1.35
CA GLN A 609 23.58 5.79 -1.34
C GLN A 609 22.95 5.84 0.05
N THR A 610 21.65 6.09 0.14
CA THR A 610 20.87 6.04 1.38
C THR A 610 19.52 5.37 1.16
N ASP A 611 18.96 4.76 2.20
CA ASP A 611 17.59 4.27 2.22
C ASP A 611 16.57 5.37 2.58
N ALA A 612 17.04 6.52 3.07
CA ALA A 612 16.21 7.70 3.32
C ALA A 612 15.42 8.07 2.04
N PRO A 613 14.07 8.11 2.07
CA PRO A 613 13.29 8.37 0.88
C PRO A 613 13.55 9.76 0.27
N ILE A 614 14.12 9.79 -0.93
CA ILE A 614 14.22 11.00 -1.76
C ILE A 614 13.03 11.04 -2.74
N THR A 615 12.46 12.23 -2.94
CA THR A 615 11.33 12.52 -3.82
C THR A 615 11.54 13.89 -4.47
N PHE A 616 10.66 14.29 -5.40
CA PHE A 616 10.69 15.65 -5.97
C PHE A 616 10.66 16.75 -4.90
N GLY A 617 10.06 16.47 -3.75
CA GLY A 617 9.94 17.42 -2.64
C GLY A 617 11.21 17.74 -1.89
N ASN A 618 12.24 16.87 -1.93
CA ASN A 618 13.54 17.10 -1.29
C ASN A 618 14.74 17.01 -2.24
N SER A 619 14.52 16.76 -3.54
CA SER A 619 15.54 16.93 -4.60
C SER A 619 16.10 18.36 -4.60
N GLY A 620 17.43 18.50 -4.71
CA GLY A 620 18.18 19.75 -4.53
C GLY A 620 18.40 20.16 -3.08
N GLY A 621 17.66 19.60 -2.13
CA GLY A 621 17.84 19.83 -0.69
C GLY A 621 19.04 19.06 -0.10
N PRO A 622 19.43 19.34 1.15
CA PRO A 622 20.60 18.74 1.77
C PRO A 622 20.30 17.33 2.32
N LEU A 623 21.31 16.46 2.24
CA LEU A 623 21.46 15.26 3.05
C LEU A 623 22.37 15.59 4.23
N VAL A 624 21.86 15.45 5.46
CA VAL A 624 22.48 16.00 6.67
C VAL A 624 22.81 14.90 7.68
N ASN A 625 23.99 14.98 8.30
CA ASN A 625 24.45 14.05 9.35
C ASN A 625 23.89 14.42 10.74
N LEU A 626 24.27 13.67 11.78
CA LEU A 626 23.80 13.95 13.14
C LEU A 626 24.37 15.23 13.78
N ASP A 627 25.43 15.80 13.21
CA ASP A 627 26.04 17.07 13.67
C ASP A 627 25.38 18.31 13.04
N GLY A 628 24.36 18.12 12.20
CA GLY A 628 23.65 19.21 11.50
C GLY A 628 24.40 19.74 10.27
N GLU A 629 25.33 18.96 9.73
CA GLU A 629 26.15 19.32 8.56
C GLU A 629 25.66 18.62 7.29
N ALA A 630 25.57 19.37 6.18
CA ALA A 630 25.29 18.80 4.87
C ALA A 630 26.49 17.98 4.38
N ILE A 631 26.28 16.69 4.22
CA ILE A 631 27.23 15.71 3.68
C ILE A 631 26.95 15.36 2.20
N GLY A 632 25.79 15.76 1.67
CA GLY A 632 25.49 15.69 0.25
C GLY A 632 24.26 16.49 -0.17
N ILE A 633 23.95 16.46 -1.46
CA ILE A 633 22.74 17.05 -2.06
C ILE A 633 21.84 15.93 -2.60
N ASN A 634 20.61 15.87 -2.11
CA ASN A 634 19.59 14.91 -2.52
C ASN A 634 19.33 15.03 -4.03
N SER A 635 19.63 14.01 -4.85
CA SER A 635 19.57 14.13 -6.31
C SER A 635 18.51 13.23 -6.94
N MET A 636 18.51 11.92 -6.63
CA MET A 636 17.65 10.97 -7.33
C MET A 636 17.22 9.79 -6.46
N LYS A 637 16.06 9.22 -6.79
CA LYS A 637 15.58 7.93 -6.27
C LYS A 637 15.58 6.92 -7.42
N VAL A 638 16.12 5.73 -7.19
CA VAL A 638 16.06 4.62 -8.17
C VAL A 638 14.92 3.67 -7.84
N THR A 639 14.79 3.27 -6.57
CA THR A 639 13.66 2.44 -6.10
C THR A 639 13.38 2.74 -4.62
N SER A 640 12.34 2.15 -4.05
CA SER A 640 12.06 2.30 -2.60
C SER A 640 13.19 1.68 -1.78
N GLY A 641 13.76 2.45 -0.85
CA GLY A 641 14.96 2.06 -0.09
C GLY A 641 16.30 2.25 -0.82
N ILE A 642 16.32 2.82 -2.03
CA ILE A 642 17.56 3.16 -2.75
C ILE A 642 17.44 4.58 -3.36
N SER A 643 18.02 5.52 -2.64
CA SER A 643 18.15 6.94 -3.01
C SER A 643 19.63 7.31 -3.11
N PHE A 644 19.95 8.35 -3.90
CA PHE A 644 21.31 8.85 -4.12
C PHE A 644 21.43 10.36 -3.90
N ALA A 645 22.52 10.74 -3.24
CA ALA A 645 22.94 12.12 -3.05
C ALA A 645 24.33 12.37 -3.65
N ILE A 646 24.55 13.58 -4.18
CA ILE A 646 25.85 14.06 -4.66
C ILE A 646 26.70 14.40 -3.43
N PRO A 647 27.92 13.86 -3.27
CA PRO A 647 28.74 14.14 -2.09
C PRO A 647 29.16 15.61 -1.97
N ILE A 648 29.20 16.15 -0.74
CA ILE A 648 29.45 17.57 -0.51
C ILE A 648 30.86 18.02 -0.89
N ASP A 649 31.83 17.13 -1.02
CA ASP A 649 33.18 17.52 -1.46
C ASP A 649 33.20 17.93 -2.94
N TYR A 650 32.36 17.33 -3.81
CA TYR A 650 32.15 17.84 -5.18
C TYR A 650 31.54 19.24 -5.19
N VAL A 651 30.70 19.56 -4.20
CA VAL A 651 30.11 20.90 -4.01
C VAL A 651 31.17 21.91 -3.58
N LYS A 652 32.09 21.56 -2.66
CA LYS A 652 33.23 22.42 -2.30
C LYS A 652 34.09 22.72 -3.52
N ASP A 653 34.36 21.69 -4.33
CA ASP A 653 35.09 21.79 -5.58
C ASP A 653 34.42 22.73 -6.60
N PHE A 654 33.10 22.62 -6.77
CA PHE A 654 32.29 23.50 -7.62
C PHE A 654 32.34 24.95 -7.12
N LEU A 655 32.14 25.18 -5.82
CA LEU A 655 32.24 26.50 -5.19
C LEU A 655 33.65 27.10 -5.24
N ALA A 656 34.70 26.28 -5.29
CA ALA A 656 36.08 26.72 -5.47
C ALA A 656 36.37 27.13 -6.92
N LYS A 657 35.99 26.27 -7.89
CA LYS A 657 36.15 26.50 -9.34
C LYS A 657 35.44 27.77 -9.80
N ARG A 658 34.36 28.16 -9.13
CA ARG A 658 33.66 29.44 -9.33
C ARG A 658 34.56 30.69 -9.30
N LYS A 659 35.68 30.68 -8.58
CA LYS A 659 36.62 31.83 -8.52
C LYS A 659 37.38 32.06 -9.84
N THR A 660 37.46 31.04 -10.69
CA THR A 660 38.00 31.15 -12.05
C THR A 660 36.83 31.16 -13.03
N LYS A 661 36.63 32.26 -13.78
CA LYS A 661 35.60 32.33 -14.83
C LYS A 661 35.81 31.20 -15.85
N SER A 662 35.00 30.15 -15.76
CA SER A 662 34.90 29.13 -16.80
C SER A 662 34.39 29.78 -18.09
N PRO A 663 34.83 29.33 -19.28
CA PRO A 663 34.30 29.82 -20.54
C PRO A 663 32.79 29.56 -20.62
N GLN A 664 32.05 30.48 -21.23
CA GLN A 664 30.62 30.31 -21.50
C GLN A 664 30.45 29.24 -22.60
N VAL A 665 30.36 27.97 -22.20
CA VAL A 665 30.19 26.85 -23.15
C VAL A 665 28.73 26.80 -23.57
N SER A 666 28.40 27.42 -24.71
CA SER A 666 27.07 27.31 -25.29
C SER A 666 26.79 25.84 -25.63
N ARG A 667 25.84 25.21 -24.94
CA ARG A 667 25.48 23.81 -25.14
C ARG A 667 24.07 23.68 -25.68
N ARG A 668 23.86 22.63 -26.48
CA ARG A 668 22.56 22.34 -27.06
C ARG A 668 21.69 21.52 -26.13
N TYR A 669 20.40 21.81 -26.16
CA TYR A 669 19.41 21.33 -25.23
C TYR A 669 18.34 20.51 -25.94
N LEU A 670 17.88 19.45 -25.27
CA LEU A 670 16.74 18.64 -25.69
C LEU A 670 15.54 18.80 -24.75
N GLY A 671 15.76 19.16 -23.48
CA GLY A 671 14.73 19.16 -22.43
C GLY A 671 14.13 17.79 -22.16
N ILE A 672 14.99 16.82 -21.85
CA ILE A 672 14.63 15.47 -21.40
C ILE A 672 15.40 15.09 -20.14
N THR A 673 14.77 14.31 -19.27
CA THR A 673 15.44 13.57 -18.18
C THR A 673 15.74 12.17 -18.69
N MET A 674 16.99 11.73 -18.54
CA MET A 674 17.51 10.49 -19.14
C MET A 674 17.94 9.51 -18.05
N LEU A 675 17.68 8.21 -18.28
CA LEU A 675 18.22 7.11 -17.48
C LEU A 675 18.91 6.09 -18.40
N SER A 676 20.22 5.86 -18.19
CA SER A 676 20.97 4.82 -18.91
C SER A 676 20.48 3.43 -18.52
N LEU A 677 20.25 2.56 -19.52
CA LEU A 677 19.84 1.18 -19.29
C LEU A 677 21.07 0.29 -19.06
N THR A 678 21.37 0.03 -17.78
CA THR A 678 22.30 -1.07 -17.40
C THR A 678 21.61 -2.42 -17.54
N PRO A 679 22.34 -3.55 -17.63
CA PRO A 679 21.73 -4.89 -17.65
C PRO A 679 20.77 -5.14 -16.48
N ASN A 680 21.07 -4.60 -15.29
CA ASN A 680 20.21 -4.73 -14.10
C ASN A 680 18.93 -3.88 -14.22
N ILE A 681 19.05 -2.61 -14.62
CA ILE A 681 17.89 -1.72 -14.85
C ILE A 681 17.02 -2.26 -15.99
N LEU A 682 17.64 -2.74 -17.07
CA LEU A 682 16.98 -3.37 -18.20
C LEU A 682 16.24 -4.65 -17.80
N MET A 683 16.82 -5.46 -16.90
CA MET A 683 16.16 -6.63 -16.32
C MET A 683 14.98 -6.24 -15.43
N GLU A 684 15.12 -5.23 -14.57
CA GLU A 684 14.00 -4.71 -13.78
C GLU A 684 12.87 -4.12 -14.65
N LEU A 685 13.22 -3.38 -15.71
CA LEU A 685 12.24 -2.81 -16.63
C LEU A 685 11.54 -3.90 -17.45
N ARG A 686 12.23 -4.95 -17.89
CA ARG A 686 11.60 -6.13 -18.53
C ARG A 686 10.67 -6.88 -17.56
N MET A 687 11.01 -6.93 -16.27
CA MET A 687 10.16 -7.51 -15.24
C MET A 687 8.90 -6.66 -14.94
N ARG A 688 9.00 -5.33 -15.05
CA ARG A 688 7.87 -4.40 -14.83
C ARG A 688 7.05 -4.13 -16.11
N ASN A 689 7.64 -4.29 -17.28
CA ASN A 689 7.02 -4.08 -18.59
C ASN A 689 7.36 -5.25 -19.53
N PRO A 690 6.56 -6.34 -19.50
CA PRO A 690 6.77 -7.52 -20.35
C PRO A 690 6.61 -7.25 -21.84
N GLU A 691 6.08 -6.09 -22.24
CA GLU A 691 5.95 -5.69 -23.65
C GLU A 691 7.21 -5.06 -24.23
N MET A 692 8.22 -4.78 -23.39
CA MET A 692 9.49 -4.21 -23.84
C MET A 692 10.25 -5.23 -24.71
N PRO A 693 10.60 -4.89 -25.96
CA PRO A 693 11.26 -5.83 -26.87
C PRO A 693 12.57 -6.41 -26.31
N SER A 694 12.73 -7.73 -26.44
CA SER A 694 13.85 -8.49 -25.84
C SER A 694 15.19 -8.25 -26.53
N ASP A 695 15.17 -7.66 -27.73
CA ASP A 695 16.32 -7.26 -28.55
C ASP A 695 16.91 -5.88 -28.15
N ILE A 696 16.26 -5.14 -27.25
CA ILE A 696 16.86 -3.95 -26.63
C ILE A 696 17.87 -4.41 -25.59
N GLU A 697 19.16 -4.45 -25.93
CA GLU A 697 20.26 -4.76 -24.99
C GLU A 697 20.84 -3.52 -24.31
N HIS A 698 20.59 -2.33 -24.87
CA HIS A 698 21.12 -1.04 -24.43
C HIS A 698 20.19 0.09 -24.87
N GLY A 699 20.33 1.26 -24.26
CA GLY A 699 19.60 2.47 -24.64
C GLY A 699 19.48 3.47 -23.51
N ILE A 700 18.73 4.53 -23.77
CA ILE A 700 18.39 5.59 -22.80
C ILE A 700 16.88 5.66 -22.64
N LEU A 701 16.40 5.36 -21.44
CA LEU A 701 15.02 5.61 -21.06
C LEU A 701 14.79 7.11 -20.88
N VAL A 702 13.82 7.65 -21.61
CA VAL A 702 13.30 9.00 -21.46
C VAL A 702 12.38 9.00 -20.24
N TRP A 703 12.90 9.44 -19.10
CA TRP A 703 12.15 9.46 -17.83
C TRP A 703 11.09 10.56 -17.80
N LYS A 704 11.42 11.73 -18.35
CA LYS A 704 10.53 12.89 -18.44
C LYS A 704 10.89 13.70 -19.67
N VAL A 705 9.89 14.29 -20.30
CA VAL A 705 10.04 15.29 -21.37
C VAL A 705 9.49 16.61 -20.87
N ILE A 706 10.24 17.70 -21.03
CA ILE A 706 9.83 19.03 -20.57
C ILE A 706 8.87 19.64 -21.60
N ILE A 707 7.67 20.02 -21.16
CA ILE A 707 6.63 20.54 -22.07
C ILE A 707 7.12 21.79 -22.79
N GLY A 708 7.05 21.79 -24.12
CA GLY A 708 7.54 22.85 -25.00
C GLY A 708 9.03 22.80 -25.33
N SER A 709 9.80 21.83 -24.80
CA SER A 709 11.20 21.64 -25.17
C SER A 709 11.37 21.13 -26.61
N PRO A 710 12.59 21.17 -27.18
CA PRO A 710 12.91 20.52 -28.45
C PRO A 710 12.41 19.07 -28.55
N ALA A 711 12.61 18.25 -27.52
CA ALA A 711 12.16 16.86 -27.53
C ALA A 711 10.63 16.73 -27.47
N TYR A 712 9.94 17.59 -26.72
CA TYR A 712 8.47 17.64 -26.72
C TYR A 712 7.94 18.00 -28.10
N ASN A 713 8.50 19.04 -28.73
CA ASN A 713 8.12 19.49 -30.06
C ASN A 713 8.47 18.45 -31.15
N GLY A 714 9.54 17.68 -30.94
CA GLY A 714 9.93 16.54 -31.78
C GLY A 714 9.16 15.23 -31.51
N GLY A 715 8.18 15.23 -30.60
CA GLY A 715 7.30 14.10 -30.33
C GLY A 715 7.89 12.99 -29.44
N LEU A 716 9.00 13.24 -28.74
CA LEU A 716 9.54 12.34 -27.70
C LEU A 716 8.57 12.29 -26.51
N GLN A 717 8.40 11.12 -25.90
CA GLN A 717 7.47 10.91 -24.77
C GLN A 717 8.16 10.23 -23.58
N PRO A 718 7.70 10.48 -22.34
CA PRO A 718 8.12 9.68 -21.18
C PRO A 718 7.84 8.20 -21.41
N GLY A 719 8.81 7.34 -21.12
CA GLY A 719 8.76 5.90 -21.39
C GLY A 719 9.40 5.46 -22.71
N ASP A 720 9.74 6.38 -23.62
CA ASP A 720 10.51 6.05 -24.82
C ASP A 720 11.93 5.56 -24.46
N ILE A 721 12.41 4.51 -25.12
CA ILE A 721 13.81 4.05 -25.01
C ILE A 721 14.57 4.43 -26.27
N VAL A 722 15.40 5.46 -26.20
CA VAL A 722 16.28 5.86 -27.32
C VAL A 722 17.38 4.81 -27.50
N THR A 723 17.47 4.22 -28.69
CA THR A 723 18.51 3.23 -29.03
C THR A 723 19.58 3.80 -29.95
N CYS A 724 19.23 4.71 -30.87
CA CYS A 724 20.18 5.36 -31.77
C CYS A 724 19.87 6.86 -31.95
N ILE A 725 20.90 7.65 -32.25
CA ILE A 725 20.76 9.04 -32.73
C ILE A 725 21.65 9.23 -33.96
N ASN A 726 21.08 9.73 -35.06
CA ASN A 726 21.72 9.87 -36.38
C ASN A 726 22.36 8.56 -36.88
N GLY A 727 21.77 7.41 -36.56
CA GLY A 727 22.30 6.08 -36.89
C GLY A 727 23.46 5.61 -36.00
N VAL A 728 23.90 6.41 -35.01
CA VAL A 728 24.89 6.02 -34.01
C VAL A 728 24.17 5.41 -32.80
N PRO A 729 24.50 4.18 -32.37
CA PRO A 729 23.95 3.59 -31.15
C PRO A 729 24.26 4.43 -29.91
N VAL A 730 23.31 4.54 -28.98
CA VAL A 730 23.52 5.21 -27.68
C VAL A 730 23.41 4.21 -26.55
N HIS A 731 24.46 4.12 -25.73
CA HIS A 731 24.54 3.20 -24.59
C HIS A 731 24.43 3.94 -23.25
N SER A 732 24.64 5.26 -23.26
CA SER A 732 24.75 6.11 -22.09
C SER A 732 24.28 7.54 -22.38
N ALA A 733 23.95 8.30 -21.31
CA ALA A 733 23.58 9.70 -21.45
C ALA A 733 24.72 10.56 -22.04
N ALA A 734 25.98 10.16 -21.83
CA ALA A 734 27.15 10.82 -22.41
C ALA A 734 27.18 10.73 -23.94
N ASP A 735 26.70 9.63 -24.52
CA ASP A 735 26.63 9.47 -25.98
C ASP A 735 25.67 10.49 -26.59
N ILE A 736 24.52 10.74 -25.93
CA ILE A 736 23.56 11.76 -26.34
C ILE A 736 24.17 13.16 -26.24
N TYR A 737 24.89 13.48 -25.15
CA TYR A 737 25.59 14.77 -25.03
C TYR A 737 26.69 14.95 -26.08
N MET A 738 27.48 13.92 -26.37
CA MET A 738 28.49 13.96 -27.43
C MET A 738 27.86 14.17 -28.82
N LEU A 739 26.73 13.52 -29.11
CA LEU A 739 26.03 13.65 -30.39
C LEU A 739 25.33 15.02 -30.52
N LEU A 740 24.88 15.61 -29.42
CA LEU A 740 24.41 17.00 -29.36
C LEU A 740 25.52 18.01 -29.66
N GLU A 741 26.73 17.80 -29.14
CA GLU A 741 27.90 18.66 -29.40
C GLU A 741 28.43 18.49 -30.84
N LYS A 742 28.39 17.27 -31.40
CA LYS A 742 28.91 16.97 -32.75
C LYS A 742 27.95 17.27 -33.92
N SER A 743 26.64 17.18 -33.72
CA SER A 743 25.67 17.57 -34.75
C SER A 743 25.79 19.06 -35.07
N SER A 744 25.23 19.53 -36.19
CA SER A 744 25.02 20.96 -36.48
C SER A 744 23.56 21.33 -36.74
N GLY A 745 22.65 20.35 -36.72
CA GLY A 745 21.22 20.56 -36.98
C GLY A 745 20.35 19.51 -36.28
N SER A 746 19.20 19.22 -36.87
CA SER A 746 18.22 18.27 -36.34
C SER A 746 18.81 16.86 -36.14
N LEU A 747 18.45 16.24 -35.03
CA LEU A 747 18.79 14.88 -34.66
C LEU A 747 17.66 13.93 -35.07
N LYS A 748 18.02 12.88 -35.80
CA LYS A 748 17.15 11.73 -36.07
C LYS A 748 17.29 10.74 -34.93
N VAL A 749 16.29 10.67 -34.06
CA VAL A 749 16.29 9.88 -32.82
C VAL A 749 15.46 8.61 -33.05
N ASP A 750 16.11 7.45 -33.04
CA ASP A 750 15.43 6.16 -33.12
C ASP A 750 15.18 5.66 -31.69
N ALA A 751 13.91 5.48 -31.35
CA ALA A 751 13.45 5.08 -30.02
C ALA A 751 12.44 3.94 -30.07
N VAL A 752 12.24 3.25 -28.95
CA VAL A 752 11.21 2.23 -28.78
C VAL A 752 10.14 2.75 -27.82
N ARG A 753 8.88 2.75 -28.30
CA ARG A 753 7.69 3.13 -27.56
C ARG A 753 6.79 1.90 -27.41
N GLY A 754 6.75 1.33 -26.21
CA GLY A 754 6.13 0.02 -25.98
C GLY A 754 6.74 -1.05 -26.88
N ARG A 755 5.92 -1.65 -27.75
CA ARG A 755 6.36 -2.65 -28.76
C ARG A 755 6.84 -2.03 -30.09
N THR A 756 6.65 -0.73 -30.29
CA THR A 756 6.87 -0.07 -31.60
C THR A 756 8.21 0.66 -31.65
N ARG A 757 8.94 0.51 -32.76
CA ARG A 757 10.13 1.33 -33.06
C ARG A 757 9.66 2.60 -33.79
N VAL A 758 10.02 3.76 -33.26
CA VAL A 758 9.67 5.09 -33.78
C VAL A 758 10.93 5.87 -34.10
N THR A 759 10.92 6.61 -35.21
CA THR A 759 12.00 7.49 -35.62
C THR A 759 11.48 8.93 -35.57
N LEU A 760 12.05 9.72 -34.68
CA LEU A 760 11.63 11.08 -34.38
C LEU A 760 12.69 12.08 -34.86
N THR A 761 12.28 13.29 -35.26
CA THR A 761 13.22 14.35 -35.67
C THR A 761 13.14 15.46 -34.64
N VAL A 762 14.24 15.66 -33.91
CA VAL A 762 14.33 16.61 -32.80
C VAL A 762 15.37 17.66 -33.13
N THR A 763 15.00 18.95 -33.15
CA THR A 763 15.92 20.05 -33.47
C THR A 763 16.39 20.71 -32.18
N PRO A 764 17.64 20.48 -31.71
CA PRO A 764 18.10 20.98 -30.42
C PRO A 764 18.19 22.50 -30.39
N GLU A 765 17.77 23.11 -29.29
CA GLU A 765 17.92 24.56 -29.07
C GLU A 765 19.33 24.89 -28.57
N TYR A 766 19.87 26.03 -28.99
CA TYR A 766 21.12 26.57 -28.47
C TYR A 766 20.86 27.36 -27.19
N HIS A 767 21.50 26.97 -26.09
CA HIS A 767 21.56 27.80 -24.90
C HIS A 767 22.93 28.47 -24.85
N GLY A 768 22.92 29.81 -24.91
CA GLY A 768 24.04 30.69 -24.59
C GLY A 768 23.92 31.18 -23.16
#